data_AF-A0A4Q2DBP4-F1
#
_entry.id   AF-A0A4Q2DBP4-F1
#
_cell.length_a   1.000
_cell.length_b   1.000
_cell.length_c   1.000
_cell.angle_alpha   90.00
_cell.angle_beta   90.00
_cell.angle_gamma   90.00
#
_symmetry.space_group_name_H-M   'P 1'
#
loop_
_entity.id
_entity.type
_entity.pdbx_description
1 polymer ?
#
loop_
_entity_poly.entity_id
_entity_poly.type
_entity_poly.pdbx_seq_one_letter_code
_entity_poly.pdbx_strand_id
1 'polypeptide(L)'
;MPPSGTPHLDFNDMKKPYAHLHEVQFRRGDDIIANPRDDTPRWQRIVIDICLLFGILLMLFWPWTFFGIVNANDGIQMSLSLSDIVRRYPQRVGAVVTFIGTTNQFIMTFLLSQIIVRFGQELISLANVTVFDVSALSAFRYMTVVWGIGQWKGLAKGNRRLAILGLFLAALGASSLAPSGTAILITPGQFNKTAELRGREIDFTSDDPGCLEWLGRNGAQNRCDWMFWSGTSYTMCLGENQMMDVLDSGRANVLAALRINNETSSLNQLGGKGAIRFRGSAKGILPIGPNGVPAFNALKNSSNPFLDDALRRRIMTESYNYTLNHQGFESDINCFYDDTSPIRYRNISNINTTMVISSLGTCDPAAGLQDVLQDVEEYPTLNRNNTMTYWACKQTPQSGSLEPTYFVYLRGRMYYEKSIGNITCRISPMRAQEYSVTYLSVPGYFTTSRALVEQSPRKPTFSRYIEGGLVGLGNVFWEGQNWSANLVAEAVFSLGAKKSNFSTSERNPIYPKMYEAMIQGMLEYEATYSRLIYSAGRAPSTCFRDVVGEVTAYRLTFVAVTIGLGTAKAIKASDSAVSVTIEWVSGVVILLLAFFLSQYEIKDTAKPYWFFKADMMDGVRTLFRPFGIKIPQYETEERTLDLLIKPKHPPVTGYRIIVTAAAILFGMTKAMLSYRGEQTGPMTVEWAYGIVVTVILYWLGLYETSSSEVMPWLFTTNYWSQVATGSVAIGYIVIHLIGLAGIGLWTSMWGYGVVAVIKSGWGPSPTTPDSPPTTSFDLFFQHVFMLMWLVVAIGMGIGGGVFVGCRILVSLAGVVKPLLLKGIRSVWQPLRHLLARVLPIDLDAGVDDDDATLTLENPSPGLQWCFTILMTIGIAILYVLAHGVAFIIAFGWTSLWFYGLKTLWSQKMGSWFMLSFTLFWSAGASIAVVIGLAGTLAVVASFFILALRYAFH
;
A
#
# COMPACT_ATOMS: atom_id res chain seq x y z
N MET A 1 112.36 1.37 -24.60
CA MET A 1 112.52 -0.05 -24.21
C MET A 1 111.23 -0.54 -23.56
N PRO A 2 110.94 -1.86 -23.56
CA PRO A 2 109.58 -2.41 -23.73
C PRO A 2 109.12 -3.22 -22.49
N PRO A 3 108.14 -4.17 -22.55
CA PRO A 3 107.00 -4.38 -23.47
C PRO A 3 105.68 -4.14 -22.66
N SER A 4 104.49 -4.74 -22.85
CA SER A 4 103.83 -5.65 -23.82
C SER A 4 102.29 -5.49 -23.70
N GLY A 5 101.52 -5.84 -24.73
CA GLY A 5 100.07 -6.08 -24.60
C GLY A 5 99.33 -6.20 -25.94
N THR A 6 98.59 -7.31 -26.14
CA THR A 6 97.54 -7.61 -27.16
C THR A 6 97.35 -9.14 -27.20
N PRO A 7 96.27 -9.72 -27.80
CA PRO A 7 94.99 -9.12 -28.19
C PRO A 7 93.76 -9.89 -27.64
N HIS A 8 92.57 -9.31 -27.79
CA HIS A 8 91.34 -10.08 -27.96
C HIS A 8 90.62 -9.57 -29.21
N LEU A 9 90.30 -10.47 -30.13
CA LEU A 9 89.59 -10.20 -31.37
C LEU A 9 88.12 -10.60 -31.21
N ASP A 10 87.23 -9.80 -31.78
CA ASP A 10 85.78 -9.97 -31.79
C ASP A 10 85.32 -10.03 -33.25
N PHE A 11 84.74 -11.17 -33.68
CA PHE A 11 83.95 -11.32 -34.92
C PHE A 11 83.37 -12.74 -35.05
N ASN A 12 82.04 -12.88 -35.02
CA ASN A 12 81.19 -13.88 -35.69
C ASN A 12 79.73 -13.67 -35.22
N ASP A 13 78.75 -13.10 -35.92
CA ASP A 13 78.32 -13.07 -37.34
C ASP A 13 77.08 -13.97 -37.64
N MET A 14 76.19 -13.46 -38.52
CA MET A 14 75.08 -14.09 -39.25
C MET A 14 73.85 -14.73 -38.54
N LYS A 15 72.68 -14.06 -38.60
CA LYS A 15 71.58 -14.35 -39.58
C LYS A 15 70.25 -13.57 -39.38
N LYS A 16 69.90 -12.74 -40.40
CA LYS A 16 68.60 -12.55 -41.12
C LYS A 16 67.26 -12.29 -40.35
N PRO A 17 66.21 -11.73 -41.03
CA PRO A 17 66.18 -10.87 -42.23
C PRO A 17 65.27 -9.62 -42.10
N TYR A 18 65.31 -8.78 -43.13
CA TYR A 18 64.46 -7.59 -43.31
C TYR A 18 62.97 -7.90 -43.52
N ALA A 19 62.11 -6.98 -43.04
CA ALA A 19 60.75 -6.80 -43.54
C ALA A 19 60.54 -5.32 -43.93
N HIS A 20 60.15 -5.08 -45.17
CA HIS A 20 59.82 -3.73 -45.66
C HIS A 20 58.56 -3.20 -44.96
N LEU A 21 58.61 -1.96 -44.49
CA LEU A 21 57.41 -1.14 -44.30
C LEU A 21 57.58 0.19 -45.03
N HIS A 22 56.57 0.59 -45.81
CA HIS A 22 56.59 1.83 -46.57
C HIS A 22 56.60 3.05 -45.64
N GLU A 23 57.66 3.85 -45.74
CA GLU A 23 57.68 5.21 -45.20
C GLU A 23 56.78 6.09 -46.07
N VAL A 24 55.53 6.26 -45.64
CA VAL A 24 54.60 7.20 -46.29
C VAL A 24 55.02 8.62 -45.90
N GLN A 25 55.86 9.24 -46.74
CA GLN A 25 56.08 10.68 -46.69
C GLN A 25 54.76 11.41 -46.94
N PHE A 26 54.09 11.81 -45.85
CA PHE A 26 52.95 12.72 -45.94
C PHE A 26 53.46 14.09 -46.41
N ARG A 27 53.23 14.35 -47.69
CA ARG A 27 53.57 15.60 -48.37
C ARG A 27 52.85 16.75 -47.65
N ARG A 28 53.61 17.68 -47.08
CA ARG A 28 53.09 18.92 -46.48
C ARG A 28 52.53 19.81 -47.59
N GLY A 29 51.26 19.62 -47.91
CA GLY A 29 50.50 20.40 -48.88
C GLY A 29 49.18 20.87 -48.26
N ASP A 30 49.05 22.19 -48.15
CA ASP A 30 47.80 22.94 -47.99
C ASP A 30 46.88 22.57 -46.81
N ASP A 31 47.34 22.86 -45.59
CA ASP A 31 46.53 22.92 -44.35
C ASP A 31 45.50 24.09 -44.38
N ILE A 32 44.53 24.05 -45.31
CA ILE A 32 43.47 25.09 -45.48
C ILE A 32 42.10 24.59 -44.97
N ILE A 33 42.04 23.44 -44.27
CA ILE A 33 40.78 22.86 -43.75
C ILE A 33 40.87 22.59 -42.23
N ALA A 34 41.01 23.64 -41.41
CA ALA A 34 40.93 23.51 -39.95
C ALA A 34 40.40 24.73 -39.16
N ASN A 35 40.23 25.91 -39.77
CA ASN A 35 39.36 26.98 -39.25
C ASN A 35 39.19 28.08 -40.32
N PRO A 36 37.97 28.42 -40.77
CA PRO A 36 37.76 29.71 -41.42
C PRO A 36 38.15 30.82 -40.43
N ARG A 37 38.75 31.92 -40.93
CA ARG A 37 38.94 33.11 -40.09
C ARG A 37 37.57 33.58 -39.64
N ASP A 38 37.33 33.48 -38.33
CA ASP A 38 36.12 33.95 -37.70
C ASP A 38 36.20 35.49 -37.62
N ASP A 39 35.78 36.15 -38.70
CA ASP A 39 35.74 37.60 -38.84
C ASP A 39 34.59 38.25 -38.02
N THR A 40 33.88 37.48 -37.18
CA THR A 40 32.86 38.04 -36.28
C THR A 40 33.48 39.11 -35.36
N PRO A 41 32.93 40.34 -35.34
CA PRO A 41 33.43 41.41 -34.48
C PRO A 41 33.43 41.01 -33.00
N ARG A 42 34.46 41.45 -32.26
CA ARG A 42 34.61 41.17 -30.82
C ARG A 42 33.35 41.51 -30.00
N TRP A 43 32.65 42.58 -30.35
CA TRP A 43 31.41 42.97 -29.67
C TRP A 43 30.27 41.96 -29.90
N GLN A 44 30.18 41.36 -31.09
CA GLN A 44 29.15 40.37 -31.42
C GLN A 44 29.36 39.07 -30.63
N ARG A 45 30.62 38.65 -30.42
CA ARG A 45 30.95 37.53 -29.53
C ARG A 45 30.57 37.82 -28.08
N ILE A 46 30.89 39.01 -27.57
CA ILE A 46 30.50 39.44 -26.21
C ILE A 46 28.97 39.40 -26.05
N VAL A 47 28.22 39.87 -27.04
CA VAL A 47 26.74 39.81 -27.02
C VAL A 47 26.25 38.35 -27.02
N ILE A 48 26.82 37.47 -27.85
CA ILE A 48 26.48 36.04 -27.87
C ILE A 48 26.80 35.38 -26.52
N ASP A 49 27.98 35.61 -25.96
CA ASP A 49 28.43 35.06 -24.68
C ASP A 49 27.54 35.57 -23.51
N ILE A 50 27.09 36.83 -23.53
CA ILE A 50 26.11 37.39 -22.58
C ILE A 50 24.71 36.75 -22.76
N CYS A 51 24.24 36.58 -23.99
CA CYS A 51 22.95 35.93 -24.27
C CYS A 51 22.94 34.46 -23.83
N LEU A 52 24.03 33.73 -24.05
CA LEU A 52 24.22 32.37 -23.55
C LEU A 52 24.20 32.34 -22.02
N LEU A 53 24.97 33.22 -21.35
CA LEU A 53 24.97 33.33 -19.89
C LEU A 53 23.57 33.62 -19.33
N PHE A 54 22.84 34.57 -19.92
CA PHE A 54 21.46 34.87 -19.51
C PHE A 54 20.53 33.67 -19.69
N GLY A 55 20.61 32.97 -20.83
CA GLY A 55 19.83 31.74 -21.07
C GLY A 55 20.14 30.63 -20.06
N ILE A 56 21.41 30.46 -19.68
CA ILE A 56 21.84 29.48 -18.65
C ILE A 56 21.28 29.86 -17.29
N LEU A 57 21.41 31.12 -16.87
CA LEU A 57 20.90 31.59 -15.58
C LEU A 57 19.37 31.46 -15.52
N LEU A 58 18.65 31.78 -16.60
CA LEU A 58 17.21 31.58 -16.69
C LEU A 58 16.85 30.09 -16.57
N MET A 59 17.50 29.21 -17.34
CA MET A 59 17.28 27.76 -17.28
C MET A 59 17.61 27.15 -15.91
N LEU A 60 18.58 27.71 -15.19
CA LEU A 60 19.00 27.25 -13.87
C LEU A 60 18.07 27.75 -12.76
N PHE A 61 17.58 29.00 -12.83
CA PHE A 61 16.76 29.59 -11.76
C PHE A 61 15.25 29.34 -11.89
N TRP A 62 14.68 29.26 -13.10
CA TRP A 62 13.22 29.15 -13.26
C TRP A 62 12.58 27.95 -12.50
N PRO A 63 13.18 26.76 -12.39
CA PRO A 63 12.54 25.64 -11.67
C PRO A 63 12.45 25.94 -10.17
N TRP A 64 13.49 26.55 -9.61
CA TRP A 64 13.54 26.96 -8.20
C TRP A 64 12.61 28.14 -7.92
N THR A 65 12.51 29.10 -8.84
CA THR A 65 11.55 30.21 -8.73
C THR A 65 10.11 29.70 -8.78
N PHE A 66 9.79 28.80 -9.73
CA PHE A 66 8.48 28.18 -9.83
C PHE A 66 8.16 27.32 -8.59
N PHE A 67 9.08 26.46 -8.16
CA PHE A 67 8.95 25.66 -6.94
C PHE A 67 8.74 26.55 -5.70
N GLY A 68 9.52 27.63 -5.57
CA GLY A 68 9.39 28.60 -4.49
C GLY A 68 8.01 29.28 -4.47
N ILE A 69 7.49 29.68 -5.64
CA ILE A 69 6.14 30.26 -5.77
C ILE A 69 5.07 29.21 -5.43
N VAL A 70 5.16 27.98 -5.94
CA VAL A 70 4.22 26.90 -5.64
C VAL A 70 4.21 26.59 -4.13
N ASN A 71 5.40 26.44 -3.53
CA ASN A 71 5.56 26.13 -2.11
C ASN A 71 5.08 27.27 -1.21
N ALA A 72 5.37 28.53 -1.56
CA ALA A 72 4.94 29.70 -0.78
C ALA A 72 3.42 29.93 -0.78
N ASN A 73 2.69 29.38 -1.76
CA ASN A 73 1.24 29.53 -1.89
C ASN A 73 0.43 28.29 -1.45
N ASP A 74 1.06 27.28 -0.83
CA ASP A 74 0.45 25.96 -0.58
C ASP A 74 -0.10 25.29 -1.88
N GLY A 75 0.53 25.57 -3.03
CA GLY A 75 0.11 25.17 -4.37
C GLY A 75 -0.40 26.34 -5.23
N ILE A 76 -0.44 26.15 -6.56
CA ILE A 76 -1.11 27.09 -7.48
C ILE A 76 -2.43 26.46 -7.92
N GLN A 77 -3.54 27.02 -7.46
CA GLN A 77 -4.88 26.50 -7.79
C GLN A 77 -5.22 26.78 -9.27
N MET A 78 -5.54 25.73 -10.03
CA MET A 78 -6.08 25.88 -11.38
C MET A 78 -7.46 26.52 -11.39
N SER A 79 -7.78 27.23 -12.47
CA SER A 79 -9.14 27.70 -12.74
C SER A 79 -10.08 26.52 -13.06
N LEU A 80 -11.36 26.66 -12.73
CA LEU A 80 -12.40 25.63 -12.94
C LEU A 80 -12.40 25.05 -14.36
N SER A 81 -12.30 25.91 -15.38
CA SER A 81 -12.26 25.47 -16.78
C SER A 81 -10.99 24.67 -17.10
N LEU A 82 -9.85 25.03 -16.52
CA LEU A 82 -8.58 24.34 -16.74
C LEU A 82 -8.52 23.02 -15.98
N SER A 83 -9.00 22.96 -14.74
CA SER A 83 -9.13 21.69 -14.00
C SER A 83 -10.10 20.73 -14.67
N ASP A 84 -11.19 21.23 -15.24
CA ASP A 84 -12.16 20.42 -16.00
C ASP A 84 -11.55 19.91 -17.32
N ILE A 85 -10.78 20.74 -18.04
CA ILE A 85 -9.98 20.29 -19.20
C ILE A 85 -8.97 19.20 -18.80
N VAL A 86 -8.25 19.37 -17.68
CA VAL A 86 -7.29 18.38 -17.15
C VAL A 86 -7.98 17.07 -16.79
N ARG A 87 -9.15 17.14 -16.14
CA ARG A 87 -9.94 15.98 -15.72
C ARG A 87 -10.58 15.24 -16.90
N ARG A 88 -11.09 15.96 -17.92
CA ARG A 88 -11.68 15.35 -19.13
C ARG A 88 -10.63 14.84 -20.11
N TYR A 89 -9.44 15.46 -20.16
CA TYR A 89 -8.41 15.16 -21.15
C TYR A 89 -7.00 15.00 -20.55
N PRO A 90 -6.81 14.13 -19.53
CA PRO A 90 -5.52 13.97 -18.84
C PRO A 90 -4.40 13.56 -19.81
N GLN A 91 -4.71 12.74 -20.82
CA GLN A 91 -3.77 12.35 -21.88
C GLN A 91 -3.26 13.55 -22.70
N ARG A 92 -4.13 14.53 -23.02
CA ARG A 92 -3.74 15.73 -23.77
C ARG A 92 -2.87 16.65 -22.92
N VAL A 93 -3.19 16.79 -21.64
CA VAL A 93 -2.38 17.58 -20.69
C VAL A 93 -1.03 16.92 -20.45
N GLY A 94 -0.98 15.60 -20.26
CA GLY A 94 0.27 14.84 -20.17
C GLY A 94 1.15 15.00 -21.40
N ALA A 95 0.57 14.99 -22.61
CA ALA A 95 1.29 15.27 -23.85
C ALA A 95 1.85 16.71 -23.91
N VAL A 96 1.07 17.72 -23.50
CA VAL A 96 1.53 19.13 -23.43
C VAL A 96 2.65 19.30 -22.41
N VAL A 97 2.52 18.72 -21.22
CA VAL A 97 3.56 18.78 -20.17
C VAL A 97 4.83 18.04 -20.60
N THR A 98 4.70 16.89 -21.27
CA THR A 98 5.83 16.16 -21.85
C THR A 98 6.53 16.99 -22.92
N PHE A 99 5.77 17.64 -23.82
CA PHE A 99 6.31 18.53 -24.85
C PHE A 99 7.08 19.72 -24.25
N ILE A 100 6.59 20.32 -23.16
CA ILE A 100 7.31 21.36 -22.41
C ILE A 100 8.61 20.78 -21.81
N GLY A 101 8.56 19.58 -21.21
CA GLY A 101 9.75 18.89 -20.69
C GLY A 101 10.82 18.60 -21.75
N THR A 102 10.42 18.11 -22.92
CA THR A 102 11.32 17.89 -24.06
C THR A 102 11.88 19.20 -24.61
N THR A 103 11.07 20.26 -24.67
CA THR A 103 11.52 21.60 -25.09
C THR A 103 12.58 22.16 -24.15
N ASN A 104 12.37 22.04 -22.83
CA ASN A 104 13.36 22.44 -21.82
C ASN A 104 14.67 21.65 -21.94
N GLN A 105 14.59 20.33 -22.17
CA GLN A 105 15.77 19.50 -22.40
C GLN A 105 16.53 19.93 -23.67
N PHE A 106 15.82 20.25 -24.76
CA PHE A 106 16.44 20.75 -25.99
C PHE A 106 17.17 22.07 -25.76
N ILE A 107 16.54 23.04 -25.09
CA ILE A 107 17.14 24.34 -24.75
C ILE A 107 18.39 24.14 -23.87
N MET A 108 18.31 23.30 -22.84
CA MET A 108 19.44 23.03 -21.94
C MET A 108 20.60 22.36 -22.68
N THR A 109 20.31 21.39 -23.54
CA THR A 109 21.30 20.66 -24.36
C THR A 109 21.97 21.60 -25.36
N PHE A 110 21.20 22.48 -26.01
CA PHE A 110 21.71 23.51 -26.91
C PHE A 110 22.65 24.48 -26.18
N LEU A 111 22.21 25.09 -25.07
CA LEU A 111 23.02 26.03 -24.29
C LEU A 111 24.31 25.38 -23.81
N LEU A 112 24.24 24.16 -23.25
CA LEU A 112 25.40 23.43 -22.77
C LEU A 112 26.37 23.10 -23.93
N SER A 113 25.87 22.67 -25.08
CA SER A 113 26.68 22.43 -26.29
C SER A 113 27.45 23.69 -26.73
N GLN A 114 26.82 24.87 -26.69
CA GLN A 114 27.49 26.14 -27.02
C GLN A 114 28.59 26.49 -26.01
N ILE A 115 28.37 26.31 -24.70
CA ILE A 115 29.40 26.50 -23.66
C ILE A 115 30.60 25.57 -23.94
N ILE A 116 30.34 24.30 -24.24
CA ILE A 116 31.38 23.30 -24.50
C ILE A 116 32.20 23.65 -25.75
N VAL A 117 31.56 24.12 -26.82
CA VAL A 117 32.26 24.62 -28.01
C VAL A 117 33.14 25.81 -27.66
N ARG A 118 32.63 26.77 -26.86
CA ARG A 118 33.37 27.97 -26.45
C ARG A 118 34.57 27.63 -25.57
N PHE A 119 34.37 26.80 -24.55
CA PHE A 119 35.42 26.27 -23.70
C PHE A 119 36.46 25.46 -24.50
N GLY A 120 36.02 24.69 -25.49
CA GLY A 120 36.91 23.96 -26.39
C GLY A 120 37.80 24.89 -27.23
N GLN A 121 37.24 25.97 -27.77
CA GLN A 121 38.01 26.99 -28.50
C GLN A 121 39.09 27.64 -27.62
N GLU A 122 38.77 27.98 -26.38
CA GLU A 122 39.75 28.52 -25.42
C GLU A 122 40.78 27.48 -24.97
N LEU A 123 40.38 26.23 -24.72
CA LEU A 123 41.31 25.17 -24.34
C LEU A 123 42.32 24.88 -25.47
N ILE A 124 41.87 24.93 -26.73
CA ILE A 124 42.71 24.77 -27.92
C ILE A 124 43.68 25.95 -28.10
N SER A 125 43.33 27.16 -27.67
CA SER A 125 44.23 28.31 -27.75
C SER A 125 45.27 28.37 -26.62
N LEU A 126 45.07 27.64 -25.51
CA LEU A 126 45.90 27.73 -24.31
C LEU A 126 46.83 26.52 -24.06
N ALA A 127 46.60 25.36 -24.68
CA ALA A 127 47.35 24.14 -24.36
C ALA A 127 47.57 23.19 -25.55
N ASN A 128 48.58 22.32 -25.44
CA ASN A 128 48.76 21.19 -26.35
C ASN A 128 47.63 20.16 -26.15
N VAL A 129 46.59 20.26 -26.97
CA VAL A 129 45.38 19.42 -26.89
C VAL A 129 45.67 17.99 -27.38
N THR A 130 45.31 16.98 -26.59
CA THR A 130 45.45 15.58 -27.02
C THR A 130 44.22 15.11 -27.82
N VAL A 131 44.38 14.05 -28.60
CA VAL A 131 43.27 13.40 -29.32
C VAL A 131 42.13 13.00 -28.37
N PHE A 132 42.43 12.67 -27.11
CA PHE A 132 41.43 12.41 -26.09
C PHE A 132 40.62 13.66 -25.72
N ASP A 133 41.26 14.82 -25.61
CA ASP A 133 40.59 16.07 -25.23
C ASP A 133 39.65 16.55 -26.35
N VAL A 134 40.06 16.44 -27.62
CA VAL A 134 39.19 16.70 -28.79
C VAL A 134 38.02 15.71 -28.83
N SER A 135 38.29 14.43 -28.57
CA SER A 135 37.26 13.38 -28.50
C SER A 135 36.26 13.62 -27.36
N ALA A 136 36.73 14.09 -26.20
CA ALA A 136 35.89 14.45 -25.07
C ALA A 136 35.06 15.70 -25.35
N LEU A 137 35.65 16.77 -25.90
CA LEU A 137 34.92 17.96 -26.35
C LEU A 137 33.82 17.61 -27.36
N SER A 138 34.10 16.68 -28.29
CA SER A 138 33.10 16.17 -29.24
C SER A 138 31.97 15.40 -28.52
N ALA A 139 32.31 14.50 -27.58
CA ALA A 139 31.33 13.75 -26.79
C ALA A 139 30.39 14.68 -26.00
N PHE A 140 30.96 15.66 -25.30
CA PHE A 140 30.21 16.69 -24.58
C PHE A 140 29.36 17.54 -25.53
N ARG A 141 29.90 18.00 -26.68
CA ARG A 141 29.18 18.85 -27.65
C ARG A 141 27.93 18.17 -28.20
N TYR A 142 28.01 16.89 -28.53
CA TYR A 142 26.90 16.14 -29.13
C TYR A 142 26.05 15.38 -28.11
N MET A 143 26.45 15.33 -26.83
CA MET A 143 25.84 14.48 -25.79
C MET A 143 25.76 13.00 -26.18
N THR A 144 26.75 12.50 -26.92
CA THR A 144 26.81 11.11 -27.41
C THR A 144 28.09 10.42 -26.93
N VAL A 145 27.98 9.11 -26.65
CA VAL A 145 29.14 8.29 -26.26
C VAL A 145 29.97 7.99 -27.52
N VAL A 146 31.11 8.68 -27.67
CA VAL A 146 32.01 8.51 -28.84
C VAL A 146 33.02 7.36 -28.63
N TRP A 147 33.13 6.81 -27.42
CA TRP A 147 34.08 5.75 -27.08
C TRP A 147 33.44 4.37 -27.01
N GLY A 148 33.91 3.44 -27.85
CA GLY A 148 33.49 2.03 -27.81
C GLY A 148 33.97 1.32 -26.54
N ILE A 149 33.23 0.29 -26.09
CA ILE A 149 33.48 -0.43 -24.83
C ILE A 149 34.94 -0.92 -24.69
N GLY A 150 35.57 -1.37 -25.80
CA GLY A 150 36.98 -1.79 -25.80
C GLY A 150 37.99 -0.69 -25.41
N GLN A 151 37.65 0.59 -25.60
CA GLN A 151 38.50 1.73 -25.28
C GLN A 151 38.43 2.12 -23.79
N TRP A 152 37.42 1.66 -23.04
CA TRP A 152 37.21 2.04 -21.64
C TRP A 152 38.38 1.62 -20.73
N LYS A 153 39.05 0.50 -21.05
CA LYS A 153 40.26 0.04 -20.35
C LYS A 153 41.45 1.00 -20.52
N GLY A 154 41.47 1.79 -21.60
CA GLY A 154 42.43 2.89 -21.83
C GLY A 154 42.03 4.20 -21.13
N LEU A 155 40.73 4.45 -20.98
CA LEU A 155 40.20 5.59 -20.20
C LEU A 155 40.46 5.41 -18.70
N ALA A 156 40.32 4.19 -18.20
CA ALA A 156 40.53 3.86 -16.78
C ALA A 156 41.98 3.99 -16.30
N LYS A 157 42.98 4.07 -17.20
CA LYS A 157 44.41 4.15 -16.85
C LYS A 157 44.90 5.52 -16.38
N GLY A 158 44.05 6.56 -16.33
CA GLY A 158 44.47 7.89 -15.87
C GLY A 158 43.36 8.62 -15.10
N ASN A 159 43.65 9.00 -13.86
CA ASN A 159 42.68 9.62 -12.94
C ASN A 159 41.94 10.83 -13.56
N ARG A 160 42.65 11.69 -14.30
CA ARG A 160 42.05 12.85 -15.01
C ARG A 160 41.04 12.44 -16.08
N ARG A 161 41.28 11.35 -16.83
CA ARG A 161 40.37 10.85 -17.88
C ARG A 161 39.13 10.19 -17.27
N LEU A 162 39.29 9.47 -16.18
CA LEU A 162 38.19 8.85 -15.44
C LEU A 162 37.28 9.91 -14.82
N ALA A 163 37.83 11.00 -14.27
CA ALA A 163 37.07 12.16 -13.80
C ALA A 163 36.28 12.84 -14.93
N ILE A 164 36.88 13.06 -16.10
CA ILE A 164 36.21 13.64 -17.29
C ILE A 164 35.08 12.73 -17.79
N LEU A 165 35.29 11.41 -17.84
CA LEU A 165 34.25 10.44 -18.20
C LEU A 165 33.11 10.41 -17.16
N GLY A 166 33.43 10.47 -15.87
CA GLY A 166 32.43 10.56 -14.80
C GLY A 166 31.60 11.83 -14.89
N LEU A 167 32.22 12.98 -15.16
CA LEU A 167 31.54 14.25 -15.39
C LEU A 167 30.64 14.21 -16.63
N PHE A 168 31.09 13.56 -17.72
CA PHE A 168 30.29 13.38 -18.93
C PHE A 168 29.04 12.52 -18.67
N LEU A 169 29.21 11.38 -18.01
CA LEU A 169 28.10 10.49 -17.64
C LEU A 169 27.13 11.17 -16.66
N ALA A 170 27.63 11.97 -15.72
CA ALA A 170 26.80 12.77 -14.83
C ALA A 170 26.02 13.86 -15.58
N ALA A 171 26.64 14.57 -16.52
CA ALA A 171 25.98 15.58 -17.34
C ALA A 171 24.91 14.99 -18.27
N LEU A 172 25.19 13.84 -18.88
CA LEU A 172 24.26 13.10 -19.74
C LEU A 172 23.08 12.54 -18.93
N GLY A 173 23.36 11.98 -17.75
CA GLY A 173 22.33 11.55 -16.79
C GLY A 173 21.44 12.71 -16.33
N ALA A 174 22.03 13.83 -15.88
CA ALA A 174 21.28 15.03 -15.49
C ALA A 174 20.43 15.58 -16.65
N SER A 175 20.95 15.57 -17.89
CA SER A 175 20.24 16.03 -19.08
C SER A 175 19.08 15.11 -19.47
N SER A 176 19.19 13.79 -19.23
CA SER A 176 18.08 12.85 -19.44
C SER A 176 16.97 12.96 -18.39
N LEU A 177 17.27 13.55 -17.22
CA LEU A 177 16.31 13.80 -16.14
C LEU A 177 15.59 15.16 -16.24
N ALA A 178 16.03 16.06 -17.14
CA ALA A 178 15.39 17.37 -17.31
C ALA A 178 13.91 17.29 -17.79
N PRO A 179 13.51 16.39 -18.72
CA PRO A 179 12.10 16.22 -19.09
C PRO A 179 11.24 15.70 -17.93
N SER A 180 11.71 14.68 -17.20
CA SER A 180 10.96 14.09 -16.09
C SER A 180 10.86 15.04 -14.91
N GLY A 181 11.94 15.75 -14.55
CA GLY A 181 11.92 16.81 -13.54
C GLY A 181 10.96 17.95 -13.91
N THR A 182 11.01 18.44 -15.15
CA THR A 182 10.05 19.44 -15.66
C THR A 182 8.62 18.92 -15.60
N ALA A 183 8.39 17.68 -16.05
CA ALA A 183 7.07 17.09 -16.07
C ALA A 183 6.49 16.93 -14.65
N ILE A 184 7.27 16.45 -13.68
CA ILE A 184 6.87 16.35 -12.28
C ILE A 184 6.53 17.74 -11.70
N LEU A 185 7.28 18.78 -12.08
CA LEU A 185 7.07 20.14 -11.59
C LEU A 185 5.78 20.78 -12.12
N ILE A 186 5.41 20.53 -13.38
CA ILE A 186 4.30 21.21 -14.08
C ILE A 186 3.03 20.34 -14.16
N THR A 187 3.12 19.01 -14.00
CA THR A 187 1.95 18.12 -14.08
C THR A 187 0.93 18.49 -12.99
N PRO A 188 -0.32 18.85 -13.35
CA PRO A 188 -1.33 19.17 -12.36
C PRO A 188 -1.72 17.92 -11.56
N GLY A 189 -1.47 17.95 -10.26
CA GLY A 189 -1.90 16.89 -9.33
C GLY A 189 -3.21 17.26 -8.62
N GLN A 190 -4.00 16.25 -8.28
CA GLN A 190 -5.06 16.42 -7.28
C GLN A 190 -4.43 16.55 -5.89
N PHE A 191 -4.85 17.57 -5.13
CA PHE A 191 -4.45 17.76 -3.73
C PHE A 191 -5.66 17.57 -2.82
N ASN A 192 -5.63 16.53 -2.00
CA ASN A 192 -6.67 16.27 -1.01
C ASN A 192 -6.55 17.25 0.15
N LYS A 193 -7.39 18.28 0.15
CA LYS A 193 -7.49 19.24 1.25
C LYS A 193 -8.46 18.73 2.31
N THR A 194 -7.93 18.16 3.38
CA THR A 194 -8.71 17.90 4.60
C THR A 194 -8.92 19.21 5.38
N ALA A 195 -10.04 19.31 6.08
CA ALA A 195 -10.37 20.41 6.97
C ALA A 195 -11.24 19.87 8.12
N GLU A 196 -10.95 20.28 9.35
CA GLU A 196 -11.69 19.86 10.53
C GLU A 196 -13.09 20.49 10.55
N LEU A 197 -14.12 19.67 10.69
CA LEU A 197 -15.51 20.11 10.78
C LEU A 197 -15.95 20.19 12.24
N ARG A 198 -15.59 21.28 12.93
CA ARG A 198 -16.09 21.57 14.28
C ARG A 198 -17.56 22.01 14.27
N GLY A 199 -18.46 21.06 14.52
CA GLY A 199 -19.86 21.33 14.86
C GLY A 199 -20.07 21.48 16.38
N ARG A 200 -21.28 21.90 16.75
CA ARG A 200 -21.89 21.60 18.06
C ARG A 200 -23.23 20.93 17.78
N GLU A 201 -23.57 19.89 18.53
CA GLU A 201 -24.88 19.26 18.49
C GLU A 201 -25.54 19.28 19.88
N ILE A 202 -26.86 19.16 19.90
CA ILE A 202 -27.60 18.95 21.16
C ILE A 202 -27.25 17.57 21.70
N ASP A 203 -26.88 17.53 22.98
CA ASP A 203 -26.60 16.31 23.74
C ASP A 203 -27.87 15.78 24.41
N PHE A 204 -28.46 14.76 23.80
CA PHE A 204 -29.62 14.02 24.33
C PHE A 204 -29.26 13.09 25.51
N THR A 205 -28.00 13.09 25.97
CA THR A 205 -27.49 12.40 27.17
C THR A 205 -27.04 13.36 28.28
N SER A 206 -27.36 14.65 28.15
CA SER A 206 -27.06 15.64 29.20
C SER A 206 -27.93 15.38 30.44
N ASP A 207 -27.27 15.06 31.56
CA ASP A 207 -27.88 14.95 32.89
C ASP A 207 -28.13 16.33 33.55
N ASP A 208 -27.81 17.44 32.86
CA ASP A 208 -28.02 18.80 33.38
C ASP A 208 -29.52 19.11 33.57
N PRO A 209 -29.97 19.46 34.79
CA PRO A 209 -31.39 19.70 35.05
C PRO A 209 -31.99 20.83 34.19
N GLY A 210 -31.21 21.86 33.87
CA GLY A 210 -31.64 22.96 33.00
C GLY A 210 -31.85 22.49 31.55
N CYS A 211 -31.00 21.58 31.07
CA CYS A 211 -31.19 20.95 29.77
C CYS A 211 -32.40 20.00 29.76
N LEU A 212 -32.57 19.16 30.78
CA LEU A 212 -33.70 18.23 30.88
C LEU A 212 -35.05 18.95 30.99
N GLU A 213 -35.13 20.05 31.75
CA GLU A 213 -36.33 20.91 31.80
C GLU A 213 -36.62 21.52 30.42
N TRP A 214 -35.59 22.01 29.73
CA TRP A 214 -35.72 22.61 28.41
C TRP A 214 -36.19 21.59 27.36
N LEU A 215 -35.60 20.39 27.32
CA LEU A 215 -36.04 19.28 26.47
C LEU A 215 -37.50 18.90 26.77
N GLY A 216 -37.87 18.81 28.05
CA GLY A 216 -39.23 18.48 28.48
C GLY A 216 -40.28 19.54 28.13
N ARG A 217 -39.91 20.82 28.00
CA ARG A 217 -40.80 21.93 27.61
C ARG A 217 -40.88 22.14 26.10
N ASN A 218 -39.81 21.86 25.35
CA ASN A 218 -39.70 22.12 23.91
C ASN A 218 -39.83 20.84 23.05
N GLY A 219 -40.34 19.76 23.62
CA GLY A 219 -40.64 18.54 22.85
C GLY A 219 -41.66 18.80 21.75
N ALA A 220 -41.62 17.98 20.70
CA ALA A 220 -42.59 18.03 19.61
C ALA A 220 -44.00 17.81 20.17
N GLN A 221 -44.88 18.79 19.95
CA GLN A 221 -46.28 18.73 20.34
C GLN A 221 -47.12 18.37 19.12
N ASN A 222 -48.30 17.77 19.32
CA ASN A 222 -49.24 17.47 18.24
C ASN A 222 -50.01 18.75 17.78
N ARG A 223 -49.26 19.81 17.46
CA ARG A 223 -49.74 21.11 16.97
C ARG A 223 -49.01 21.44 15.68
N CYS A 224 -49.71 21.37 14.55
CA CYS A 224 -49.08 21.24 13.25
C CYS A 224 -48.72 22.58 12.59
N ASP A 225 -48.26 23.52 13.41
CA ASP A 225 -47.82 24.83 12.98
C ASP A 225 -46.54 24.73 12.14
N TRP A 226 -46.50 25.48 11.04
CA TRP A 226 -45.31 25.63 10.21
C TRP A 226 -44.39 26.71 10.79
N MET A 227 -43.13 26.35 11.02
CA MET A 227 -42.09 27.24 11.52
C MET A 227 -40.97 27.40 10.50
N PHE A 228 -40.25 28.52 10.56
CA PHE A 228 -39.18 28.86 9.63
C PHE A 228 -37.87 29.11 10.37
N TRP A 229 -36.83 28.34 10.05
CA TRP A 229 -35.52 28.44 10.68
C TRP A 229 -34.40 28.24 9.66
N SER A 230 -33.36 29.08 9.70
CA SER A 230 -32.16 28.98 8.84
C SER A 230 -32.44 28.87 7.32
N GLY A 231 -33.56 29.44 6.84
CA GLY A 231 -33.97 29.35 5.42
C GLY A 231 -34.84 28.14 5.06
N THR A 232 -35.18 27.28 6.03
CA THR A 232 -35.98 26.07 5.87
C THR A 232 -37.31 26.20 6.61
N SER A 233 -38.42 25.85 5.95
CA SER A 233 -39.73 25.64 6.58
C SER A 233 -39.88 24.19 7.02
N TYR A 234 -40.38 23.97 8.24
CA TYR A 234 -40.67 22.65 8.81
C TYR A 234 -41.96 22.75 9.66
N THR A 235 -42.61 21.62 9.96
CA THR A 235 -43.79 21.59 10.85
C THR A 235 -43.38 21.07 12.23
N MET A 236 -44.17 21.38 13.26
CA MET A 236 -43.98 20.85 14.61
C MET A 236 -44.63 19.48 14.86
N CYS A 237 -45.56 19.05 14.00
CA CYS A 237 -46.16 17.71 14.10
C CYS A 237 -45.21 16.63 13.58
N LEU A 238 -45.11 15.53 14.32
CA LEU A 238 -44.42 14.31 13.91
C LEU A 238 -45.37 13.41 13.13
N GLY A 239 -44.83 12.65 12.17
CA GLY A 239 -45.55 11.66 11.38
C GLY A 239 -46.50 12.15 10.27
N GLU A 240 -47.06 13.36 10.36
CA GLU A 240 -48.06 13.84 9.39
C GLU A 240 -47.44 14.32 8.06
N ASN A 241 -46.95 15.56 8.01
CA ASN A 241 -46.42 16.16 6.78
C ASN A 241 -45.12 15.49 6.29
N GLN A 242 -44.46 14.68 7.14
CA GLN A 242 -43.28 13.89 6.79
C GLN A 242 -43.62 12.43 6.43
N MET A 243 -44.89 12.00 6.43
CA MET A 243 -45.27 10.58 6.25
C MET A 243 -44.50 9.86 5.14
N MET A 244 -44.31 10.49 3.96
CA MET A 244 -43.57 9.89 2.86
C MET A 244 -42.08 9.63 3.18
N ASP A 245 -41.40 10.59 3.82
CA ASP A 245 -40.02 10.43 4.27
C ASP A 245 -39.90 9.36 5.39
N VAL A 246 -40.87 9.33 6.32
CA VAL A 246 -40.95 8.35 7.42
C VAL A 246 -41.12 6.92 6.86
N LEU A 247 -42.04 6.76 5.90
CA LEU A 247 -42.27 5.51 5.17
C LEU A 247 -41.04 5.07 4.37
N ASP A 248 -40.36 5.98 3.67
CA ASP A 248 -39.14 5.65 2.91
C ASP A 248 -37.96 5.28 3.84
N SER A 249 -37.87 5.89 5.03
CA SER A 249 -36.90 5.49 6.07
C SER A 249 -37.22 4.09 6.62
N GLY A 250 -38.48 3.81 6.97
CA GLY A 250 -38.94 2.47 7.37
C GLY A 250 -38.63 1.42 6.30
N ARG A 251 -39.00 1.69 5.05
CA ARG A 251 -38.76 0.82 3.89
C ARG A 251 -37.26 0.52 3.70
N ALA A 252 -36.39 1.51 3.87
CA ALA A 252 -34.95 1.31 3.76
C ALA A 252 -34.40 0.34 4.82
N ASN A 253 -34.94 0.37 6.04
CA ASN A 253 -34.58 -0.59 7.07
C ASN A 253 -35.11 -1.99 6.81
N VAL A 254 -36.34 -2.16 6.27
CA VAL A 254 -36.82 -3.47 5.82
C VAL A 254 -35.90 -4.04 4.74
N LEU A 255 -35.50 -3.23 3.75
CA LEU A 255 -34.56 -3.64 2.70
C LEU A 255 -33.19 -4.02 3.27
N ALA A 256 -32.67 -3.27 4.25
CA ALA A 256 -31.41 -3.59 4.93
C ALA A 256 -31.50 -4.90 5.74
N ALA A 257 -32.61 -5.16 6.43
CA ALA A 257 -32.87 -6.41 7.15
C ALA A 257 -32.94 -7.62 6.19
N LEU A 258 -33.47 -7.42 4.97
CA LEU A 258 -33.44 -8.39 3.87
C LEU A 258 -32.09 -8.47 3.13
N ARG A 259 -31.05 -7.75 3.60
CA ARG A 259 -29.69 -7.67 3.02
C ARG A 259 -29.63 -7.05 1.61
N ILE A 260 -30.60 -6.19 1.26
CA ILE A 260 -30.69 -5.50 -0.04
C ILE A 260 -30.10 -4.09 0.10
N ASN A 261 -28.79 -3.98 -0.09
CA ASN A 261 -28.01 -2.77 0.25
C ASN A 261 -27.89 -1.72 -0.88
N ASN A 262 -28.70 -1.81 -1.94
CA ASN A 262 -28.52 -0.98 -3.16
C ASN A 262 -29.62 0.07 -3.39
N GLU A 263 -30.71 0.06 -2.62
CA GLU A 263 -31.75 1.09 -2.70
C GLU A 263 -31.40 2.26 -1.75
N THR A 264 -31.71 3.49 -2.16
CA THR A 264 -31.51 4.71 -1.36
C THR A 264 -32.85 5.30 -0.95
N SER A 265 -33.01 5.65 0.33
CA SER A 265 -34.13 6.49 0.80
C SER A 265 -33.87 7.96 0.44
N SER A 266 -34.91 8.75 0.19
CA SER A 266 -34.83 10.19 -0.10
C SER A 266 -35.68 10.98 0.89
N LEU A 267 -35.02 11.68 1.81
CA LEU A 267 -35.67 12.48 2.84
C LEU A 267 -35.77 13.93 2.34
N ASN A 268 -36.95 14.30 1.87
CA ASN A 268 -37.20 15.56 1.16
C ASN A 268 -37.63 16.68 2.12
N GLN A 269 -38.36 16.34 3.19
CA GLN A 269 -38.89 17.31 4.17
C GLN A 269 -37.84 17.82 5.17
N LEU A 270 -36.66 17.20 5.20
CA LEU A 270 -35.50 17.69 5.97
C LEU A 270 -34.82 18.93 5.34
N GLY A 271 -35.35 19.50 4.25
CA GLY A 271 -35.06 20.89 3.87
C GLY A 271 -33.72 21.17 3.18
N GLY A 272 -32.99 20.14 2.75
CA GLY A 272 -31.80 20.30 1.91
C GLY A 272 -32.15 20.53 0.43
N LYS A 273 -31.45 21.46 -0.26
CA LYS A 273 -31.61 21.66 -1.71
C LYS A 273 -31.15 20.42 -2.48
N GLY A 274 -32.10 19.63 -2.99
CA GLY A 274 -31.85 18.37 -3.69
C GLY A 274 -32.26 17.10 -2.93
N ALA A 275 -32.80 17.25 -1.71
CA ALA A 275 -33.09 16.19 -0.75
C ALA A 275 -31.85 15.41 -0.25
N ILE A 276 -31.96 14.85 0.96
CA ILE A 276 -30.87 14.08 1.57
C ILE A 276 -31.16 12.61 1.35
N ARG A 277 -30.21 11.87 0.76
CA ARG A 277 -30.38 10.44 0.52
C ARG A 277 -29.53 9.60 1.47
N PHE A 278 -30.13 8.55 2.00
CA PHE A 278 -29.51 7.60 2.92
C PHE A 278 -29.41 6.23 2.26
N ARG A 279 -28.29 5.54 2.48
CA ARG A 279 -28.09 4.17 1.98
C ARG A 279 -28.26 3.18 3.13
N GLY A 280 -29.50 2.77 3.34
CA GLY A 280 -29.93 2.01 4.53
C GLY A 280 -30.38 2.92 5.66
N SER A 281 -30.24 2.43 6.90
CA SER A 281 -30.61 3.13 8.14
C SER A 281 -29.99 4.51 8.28
N ALA A 282 -30.81 5.50 8.66
CA ALA A 282 -30.35 6.84 9.02
C ALA A 282 -29.83 6.94 10.47
N LYS A 283 -30.14 5.98 11.34
CA LYS A 283 -29.76 5.93 12.77
C LYS A 283 -30.03 7.19 13.59
N GLY A 284 -30.95 8.08 13.19
CA GLY A 284 -31.17 9.35 13.89
C GLY A 284 -30.15 10.46 13.56
N ILE A 285 -29.34 10.27 12.52
CA ILE A 285 -28.11 11.05 12.27
C ILE A 285 -28.27 11.98 11.07
N LEU A 286 -27.89 13.24 11.23
CA LEU A 286 -28.06 14.27 10.21
C LEU A 286 -26.74 14.87 9.73
N PRO A 287 -26.54 15.02 8.40
CA PRO A 287 -25.36 15.68 7.86
C PRO A 287 -25.29 17.15 8.28
N ILE A 288 -24.29 17.49 9.08
CA ILE A 288 -23.87 18.88 9.31
C ILE A 288 -23.05 19.36 8.12
N GLY A 289 -23.48 20.46 7.49
CA GLY A 289 -22.70 21.12 6.44
C GLY A 289 -23.54 21.84 5.38
N PRO A 290 -22.91 22.35 4.31
CA PRO A 290 -23.52 23.31 3.40
C PRO A 290 -24.52 22.70 2.40
N ASN A 291 -24.41 21.39 2.13
CA ASN A 291 -25.40 20.59 1.39
C ASN A 291 -26.36 19.86 2.35
N GLY A 292 -26.13 19.93 3.66
CA GLY A 292 -26.84 19.15 4.68
C GLY A 292 -28.19 19.78 5.02
N VAL A 293 -28.74 19.46 6.20
CA VAL A 293 -29.92 20.19 6.68
C VAL A 293 -29.49 21.61 7.12
N PRO A 294 -30.04 22.70 6.53
CA PRO A 294 -29.59 24.06 6.84
C PRO A 294 -29.72 24.47 8.31
N ALA A 295 -30.69 23.88 9.03
CA ALA A 295 -30.90 24.07 10.47
C ALA A 295 -29.74 23.51 11.33
N PHE A 296 -29.00 22.52 10.82
CA PHE A 296 -27.89 21.85 11.52
C PHE A 296 -26.51 22.29 11.05
N ASN A 297 -26.41 23.35 10.25
CA ASN A 297 -25.11 23.88 9.84
C ASN A 297 -24.42 24.64 10.99
N ALA A 298 -24.11 23.93 12.06
CA ALA A 298 -23.46 24.41 13.28
C ALA A 298 -21.93 24.50 13.18
N LEU A 299 -21.38 24.45 11.95
CA LEU A 299 -19.94 24.53 11.68
C LEU A 299 -19.39 25.89 12.13
N LYS A 300 -18.48 25.88 13.11
CA LYS A 300 -17.89 27.11 13.68
C LYS A 300 -17.20 27.95 12.58
N ASN A 301 -17.57 29.23 12.49
CA ASN A 301 -17.14 30.12 11.39
C ASN A 301 -15.61 30.19 11.18
N SER A 302 -14.81 30.10 12.25
CA SER A 302 -13.35 30.19 12.16
C SER A 302 -12.66 28.97 11.53
N SER A 303 -13.34 27.82 11.45
CA SER A 303 -12.79 26.56 10.92
C SER A 303 -13.58 26.00 9.74
N ASN A 304 -14.74 26.58 9.41
CA ASN A 304 -15.61 26.10 8.35
C ASN A 304 -14.99 26.34 6.94
N PRO A 305 -14.58 25.29 6.20
CA PRO A 305 -13.98 25.44 4.86
C PRO A 305 -14.99 25.92 3.81
N PHE A 306 -16.29 25.93 4.13
CA PHE A 306 -17.37 26.32 3.24
C PHE A 306 -17.84 27.78 3.45
N LEU A 307 -17.10 28.60 4.21
CA LEU A 307 -17.49 29.99 4.47
C LEU A 307 -17.13 30.96 3.33
N ASP A 308 -16.04 30.70 2.61
CA ASP A 308 -15.78 31.40 1.34
C ASP A 308 -16.75 30.88 0.27
N ASP A 309 -17.67 31.73 -0.20
CA ASP A 309 -18.66 31.39 -1.22
C ASP A 309 -18.07 30.99 -2.59
N ALA A 310 -16.82 31.36 -2.88
CA ALA A 310 -16.12 30.92 -4.07
C ALA A 310 -15.50 29.53 -3.85
N LEU A 311 -14.98 29.22 -2.66
CA LEU A 311 -14.50 27.88 -2.29
C LEU A 311 -15.67 26.91 -2.09
N ARG A 312 -16.75 27.34 -1.43
CA ARG A 312 -18.01 26.59 -1.25
C ARG A 312 -18.60 26.15 -2.58
N ARG A 313 -18.77 27.08 -3.54
CA ARG A 313 -19.23 26.72 -4.90
C ARG A 313 -18.30 25.74 -5.59
N ARG A 314 -16.98 25.88 -5.43
CA ARG A 314 -15.96 24.96 -5.99
C ARG A 314 -15.98 23.57 -5.35
N ILE A 315 -16.21 23.46 -4.05
CA ILE A 315 -16.32 22.16 -3.36
C ILE A 315 -17.69 21.52 -3.63
N MET A 316 -18.79 22.29 -3.67
CA MET A 316 -20.13 21.78 -3.95
C MET A 316 -20.33 21.27 -5.39
N THR A 317 -19.54 21.75 -6.36
CA THR A 317 -19.50 21.17 -7.71
C THR A 317 -18.76 19.84 -7.80
N GLU A 318 -18.01 19.47 -6.76
CA GLU A 318 -17.26 18.23 -6.68
C GLU A 318 -17.84 17.30 -5.60
N SER A 319 -17.47 16.02 -5.63
CA SER A 319 -17.79 15.11 -4.53
C SER A 319 -16.79 15.29 -3.39
N TYR A 320 -17.26 15.53 -2.17
CA TYR A 320 -16.43 15.59 -0.97
C TYR A 320 -16.94 14.62 0.08
N ASN A 321 -16.02 13.92 0.74
CA ASN A 321 -16.33 13.08 1.89
C ASN A 321 -15.95 13.79 3.20
N TYR A 322 -16.72 13.53 4.25
CA TYR A 322 -16.37 13.91 5.62
C TYR A 322 -16.96 12.89 6.59
N THR A 323 -16.23 12.58 7.65
CA THR A 323 -16.71 11.74 8.74
C THR A 323 -17.07 12.63 9.91
N LEU A 324 -18.17 12.32 10.59
CA LEU A 324 -18.54 12.94 11.86
C LEU A 324 -18.96 11.85 12.84
N ASN A 325 -18.50 11.98 14.08
CA ASN A 325 -19.01 11.23 15.20
C ASN A 325 -20.22 11.97 15.73
N HIS A 326 -21.39 11.38 15.52
CA HIS A 326 -22.66 11.97 15.90
C HIS A 326 -23.38 11.09 16.90
N GLN A 327 -24.11 11.73 17.80
CA GLN A 327 -25.15 11.07 18.57
C GLN A 327 -26.27 10.61 17.64
N GLY A 328 -26.35 9.31 17.39
CA GLY A 328 -27.51 8.65 16.78
C GLY A 328 -28.38 8.02 17.86
N PHE A 329 -29.45 7.36 17.43
CA PHE A 329 -30.36 6.62 18.32
C PHE A 329 -30.49 5.18 17.87
N GLU A 330 -30.42 4.28 18.84
CA GLU A 330 -30.78 2.88 18.69
C GLU A 330 -31.92 2.52 19.63
N SER A 331 -32.82 1.68 19.14
CA SER A 331 -33.82 0.98 19.92
C SER A 331 -33.75 -0.49 19.52
N ASP A 332 -33.86 -1.38 20.51
CA ASP A 332 -33.97 -2.81 20.28
C ASP A 332 -35.48 -3.10 20.20
N ILE A 333 -35.96 -3.40 18.98
CA ILE A 333 -37.35 -3.73 18.68
C ILE A 333 -37.47 -5.24 18.47
N ASN A 334 -38.56 -5.83 18.96
CA ASN A 334 -38.90 -7.22 18.71
C ASN A 334 -40.42 -7.34 18.54
N CYS A 335 -40.87 -7.72 17.34
CA CYS A 335 -42.28 -7.85 17.01
C CYS A 335 -42.70 -9.32 16.89
N PHE A 336 -43.86 -9.65 17.45
CA PHE A 336 -44.46 -10.99 17.39
C PHE A 336 -45.98 -10.89 17.17
N TYR A 337 -46.58 -11.96 16.62
CA TYR A 337 -48.03 -12.07 16.58
C TYR A 337 -48.58 -12.33 17.98
N ASP A 338 -49.65 -11.64 18.33
CA ASP A 338 -50.32 -11.72 19.63
C ASP A 338 -51.78 -12.17 19.44
N ASP A 339 -52.28 -12.99 20.34
CA ASP A 339 -53.69 -13.40 20.34
C ASP A 339 -54.59 -12.31 20.92
N THR A 340 -54.01 -11.37 21.65
CA THR A 340 -54.68 -10.25 22.30
C THR A 340 -54.23 -8.89 21.76
N SER A 341 -55.03 -7.86 22.00
CA SER A 341 -54.70 -6.47 21.69
C SER A 341 -55.50 -5.54 22.60
N PRO A 342 -54.91 -4.46 23.15
CA PRO A 342 -55.65 -3.46 23.92
C PRO A 342 -56.56 -2.60 23.03
N ILE A 343 -56.39 -2.64 21.70
CA ILE A 343 -57.13 -1.82 20.74
C ILE A 343 -58.60 -2.25 20.69
N ARG A 344 -59.48 -1.34 21.08
CA ARG A 344 -60.93 -1.39 20.95
C ARG A 344 -61.37 -0.48 19.80
N TYR A 345 -62.54 -0.77 19.24
CA TYR A 345 -63.16 0.07 18.22
C TYR A 345 -64.46 0.69 18.77
N ARG A 346 -64.68 1.97 18.48
CA ARG A 346 -65.90 2.69 18.85
C ARG A 346 -66.52 3.35 17.62
N ASN A 347 -67.86 3.37 17.54
CA ASN A 347 -68.55 4.20 16.57
C ASN A 347 -68.60 5.64 17.08
N ILE A 348 -68.18 6.60 16.26
CA ILE A 348 -68.19 8.03 16.60
C ILE A 348 -69.64 8.50 16.65
N SER A 349 -70.13 8.89 17.83
CA SER A 349 -71.58 9.01 18.13
C SER A 349 -72.33 10.09 17.33
N ASN A 350 -71.60 10.95 16.61
CA ASN A 350 -72.16 12.07 15.84
C ASN A 350 -72.05 11.85 14.32
N ILE A 351 -71.48 10.72 13.86
CA ILE A 351 -71.32 10.40 12.43
C ILE A 351 -72.21 9.20 12.11
N ASN A 352 -73.33 9.43 11.42
CA ASN A 352 -74.30 8.40 11.05
C ASN A 352 -73.82 7.50 9.87
N THR A 353 -72.52 7.21 9.79
CA THR A 353 -71.93 6.35 8.77
C THR A 353 -71.13 5.25 9.42
N THR A 354 -71.30 4.01 8.96
CA THR A 354 -70.47 2.87 9.35
C THR A 354 -69.09 2.89 8.69
N MET A 355 -68.76 3.93 7.93
CA MET A 355 -67.52 4.06 7.16
C MET A 355 -66.35 4.63 7.98
N VAL A 356 -66.63 5.26 9.12
CA VAL A 356 -65.61 5.81 10.04
C VAL A 356 -65.80 5.17 11.41
N ILE A 357 -64.70 4.76 12.03
CA ILE A 357 -64.64 4.22 13.39
C ILE A 357 -63.52 4.95 14.13
N SER A 358 -63.62 5.04 15.45
CA SER A 358 -62.47 5.37 16.29
C SER A 358 -61.78 4.07 16.72
N SER A 359 -60.45 4.08 16.74
CA SER A 359 -59.65 3.12 17.48
C SER A 359 -59.04 3.77 18.71
N LEU A 360 -59.28 3.16 19.87
CA LEU A 360 -58.79 3.58 21.17
C LEU A 360 -58.16 2.37 21.88
N GLY A 361 -57.07 2.58 22.59
CA GLY A 361 -56.46 1.55 23.43
C GLY A 361 -56.86 1.69 24.89
N THR A 362 -56.57 0.65 25.68
CA THR A 362 -56.56 0.76 27.13
C THR A 362 -55.38 -0.04 27.65
N CYS A 363 -54.33 0.65 28.07
CA CYS A 363 -53.17 0.04 28.69
C CYS A 363 -53.54 -0.48 30.08
N ASP A 364 -53.31 -1.78 30.33
CA ASP A 364 -53.72 -2.43 31.58
C ASP A 364 -52.83 -1.99 32.78
N PRO A 365 -53.38 -1.22 33.74
CA PRO A 365 -52.59 -0.78 34.89
C PRO A 365 -52.20 -1.95 35.81
N ALA A 366 -52.96 -3.05 35.82
CA ALA A 366 -52.64 -4.24 36.60
C ALA A 366 -51.40 -4.99 36.05
N ALA A 367 -51.13 -4.87 34.74
CA ALA A 367 -49.90 -5.33 34.10
C ALA A 367 -48.72 -4.33 34.25
N GLY A 368 -48.93 -3.23 34.98
CA GLY A 368 -47.96 -2.14 35.09
C GLY A 368 -47.81 -1.31 33.81
N LEU A 369 -48.82 -1.33 32.93
CA LEU A 369 -48.83 -0.56 31.68
C LEU A 369 -49.56 0.78 31.90
N GLN A 370 -49.00 1.84 31.31
CA GLN A 370 -49.53 3.20 31.27
C GLN A 370 -49.64 3.64 29.81
N ASP A 371 -50.51 4.61 29.54
CA ASP A 371 -50.58 5.20 28.20
C ASP A 371 -49.34 6.05 27.89
N VAL A 372 -48.96 6.08 26.62
CA VAL A 372 -47.84 6.86 26.07
C VAL A 372 -48.34 8.04 25.25
N LEU A 373 -49.53 7.90 24.67
CA LEU A 373 -50.06 8.81 23.66
C LEU A 373 -50.71 10.01 24.34
N GLN A 374 -49.88 10.85 24.98
CA GLN A 374 -50.28 12.09 25.61
C GLN A 374 -51.04 12.97 24.59
N ASP A 375 -52.17 13.53 25.04
CA ASP A 375 -53.09 14.33 24.24
C ASP A 375 -53.75 13.61 23.04
N VAL A 376 -53.75 12.27 22.99
CA VAL A 376 -54.45 11.46 21.97
C VAL A 376 -55.51 10.56 22.63
N GLU A 377 -56.78 10.96 22.58
CA GLU A 377 -57.88 10.15 23.12
C GLU A 377 -58.28 8.98 22.21
N GLU A 378 -58.31 9.21 20.89
CA GLU A 378 -58.66 8.20 19.88
C GLU A 378 -58.12 8.55 18.49
N TYR A 379 -57.85 7.53 17.65
CA TYR A 379 -57.53 7.71 16.24
C TYR A 379 -58.76 7.43 15.35
N PRO A 380 -59.36 8.42 14.67
CA PRO A 380 -60.53 8.23 13.80
C PRO A 380 -60.12 7.69 12.42
N THR A 381 -60.36 6.40 12.17
CA THR A 381 -59.92 5.68 10.97
C THR A 381 -61.07 5.21 10.07
N LEU A 382 -60.78 4.92 8.81
CA LEU A 382 -61.74 4.37 7.85
C LEU A 382 -62.01 2.90 8.15
N ASN A 383 -63.29 2.53 8.30
CA ASN A 383 -63.75 1.15 8.49
C ASN A 383 -63.94 0.46 7.13
N ARG A 384 -62.87 -0.11 6.59
CA ARG A 384 -62.81 -0.72 5.26
C ARG A 384 -62.18 -2.11 5.32
N ASN A 385 -62.09 -2.75 4.15
CA ASN A 385 -61.63 -4.13 4.03
C ASN A 385 -60.15 -4.32 4.43
N ASN A 386 -59.35 -3.26 4.40
CA ASN A 386 -57.91 -3.26 4.67
C ASN A 386 -57.60 -2.12 5.66
N THR A 387 -58.21 -2.17 6.84
CA THR A 387 -57.98 -1.20 7.92
C THR A 387 -56.89 -1.71 8.86
N MET A 388 -55.91 -0.86 9.15
CA MET A 388 -54.89 -1.09 10.16
C MET A 388 -54.99 0.00 11.24
N THR A 389 -54.79 -0.39 12.50
CA THR A 389 -54.89 0.51 13.66
C THR A 389 -53.72 0.31 14.62
N TYR A 390 -53.41 1.36 15.37
CA TYR A 390 -52.21 1.51 16.19
C TYR A 390 -52.58 1.91 17.62
N TRP A 391 -51.81 1.45 18.60
CA TRP A 391 -51.74 2.04 19.94
C TRP A 391 -50.36 1.81 20.57
N ALA A 392 -50.00 2.59 21.60
CA ALA A 392 -48.77 2.38 22.36
C ALA A 392 -49.01 2.43 23.87
N CYS A 393 -48.29 1.58 24.61
CA CYS A 393 -48.26 1.57 26.07
C CYS A 393 -46.81 1.55 26.58
N LYS A 394 -46.59 2.03 27.81
CA LYS A 394 -45.32 2.02 28.51
C LYS A 394 -45.43 1.22 29.79
N GLN A 395 -44.54 0.26 29.96
CA GLN A 395 -44.40 -0.47 31.21
C GLN A 395 -43.57 0.35 32.20
N THR A 396 -44.08 0.50 33.42
CA THR A 396 -43.31 1.07 34.53
C THR A 396 -42.05 0.22 34.77
N PRO A 397 -40.87 0.83 35.03
CA PRO A 397 -39.64 0.07 35.28
C PRO A 397 -39.82 -0.96 36.39
N GLN A 398 -39.56 -2.24 36.09
CA GLN A 398 -39.67 -3.34 37.05
C GLN A 398 -38.47 -3.34 38.01
N SER A 399 -38.63 -3.88 39.22
CA SER A 399 -37.54 -4.03 40.20
C SER A 399 -36.32 -4.75 39.60
N GLY A 400 -35.25 -4.00 39.32
CA GLY A 400 -34.03 -4.49 38.66
C GLY A 400 -33.76 -3.91 37.27
N SER A 401 -34.74 -3.25 36.64
CA SER A 401 -34.55 -2.39 35.46
C SER A 401 -34.78 -0.93 35.84
N LEU A 402 -33.81 -0.06 35.57
CA LEU A 402 -34.00 1.39 35.66
C LEU A 402 -34.76 1.95 34.45
N GLU A 403 -34.81 1.19 33.35
CA GLU A 403 -35.38 1.61 32.08
C GLU A 403 -36.81 1.08 31.88
N PRO A 404 -37.74 1.92 31.37
CA PRO A 404 -39.08 1.47 30.96
C PRO A 404 -39.00 0.61 29.70
N THR A 405 -40.04 -0.18 29.42
CA THR A 405 -40.20 -0.88 28.14
C THR A 405 -41.48 -0.37 27.47
N TYR A 406 -41.42 -0.11 26.17
CA TYR A 406 -42.57 0.34 25.38
C TYR A 406 -43.15 -0.82 24.58
N PHE A 407 -44.46 -0.80 24.37
CA PHE A 407 -45.22 -1.78 23.62
C PHE A 407 -46.07 -1.07 22.58
N VAL A 408 -45.79 -1.33 21.30
CA VAL A 408 -46.60 -0.89 20.17
C VAL A 408 -47.51 -2.04 19.77
N TYR A 409 -48.80 -1.76 19.65
CA TYR A 409 -49.82 -2.71 19.22
C TYR A 409 -50.31 -2.30 17.85
N LEU A 410 -50.27 -3.24 16.91
CA LEU A 410 -50.83 -3.12 15.58
C LEU A 410 -51.99 -4.09 15.45
N ARG A 411 -53.13 -3.64 14.93
CA ARG A 411 -54.29 -4.50 14.70
C ARG A 411 -54.86 -4.31 13.31
N GLY A 412 -54.86 -5.39 12.54
CA GLY A 412 -55.55 -5.49 11.26
C GLY A 412 -57.02 -5.88 11.43
N ARG A 413 -57.88 -5.35 10.57
CA ARG A 413 -59.32 -5.65 10.53
C ARG A 413 -59.73 -6.18 9.15
N MET A 414 -60.83 -6.93 9.08
CA MET A 414 -61.39 -7.46 7.83
C MET A 414 -60.40 -8.38 7.10
N TYR A 415 -59.85 -8.02 5.93
CA TYR A 415 -58.85 -8.87 5.26
C TYR A 415 -57.48 -8.82 5.96
N TYR A 416 -57.10 -7.67 6.52
CA TYR A 416 -55.88 -7.55 7.34
C TYR A 416 -55.96 -8.33 8.66
N GLU A 417 -57.14 -8.78 9.10
CA GLU A 417 -57.27 -9.66 10.27
C GLU A 417 -56.60 -11.05 10.03
N LYS A 418 -56.59 -11.51 8.77
CA LYS A 418 -55.96 -12.76 8.36
C LYS A 418 -54.46 -12.65 8.11
N SER A 419 -53.97 -11.52 7.60
CA SER A 419 -52.55 -11.34 7.26
C SER A 419 -51.73 -10.64 8.36
N ILE A 420 -52.30 -9.60 8.99
CA ILE A 420 -51.69 -8.87 10.12
C ILE A 420 -52.18 -9.45 11.46
N GLY A 421 -53.48 -9.66 11.63
CA GLY A 421 -54.05 -10.05 12.94
C GLY A 421 -53.76 -8.99 14.01
N ASN A 422 -53.30 -9.42 15.19
CA ASN A 422 -52.64 -8.52 16.13
C ASN A 422 -51.12 -8.77 16.09
N ILE A 423 -50.33 -7.71 16.08
CA ILE A 423 -48.87 -7.74 16.24
C ILE A 423 -48.53 -6.86 17.44
N THR A 424 -47.80 -7.43 18.39
CA THR A 424 -47.24 -6.69 19.53
C THR A 424 -45.73 -6.54 19.30
N CYS A 425 -45.27 -5.29 19.33
CA CYS A 425 -43.87 -4.91 19.16
C CYS A 425 -43.34 -4.36 20.49
N ARG A 426 -42.43 -5.09 21.13
CA ARG A 426 -41.69 -4.63 22.31
C ARG A 426 -40.52 -3.76 21.85
N ILE A 427 -40.37 -2.58 22.45
CA ILE A 427 -39.39 -1.56 22.08
C ILE A 427 -38.63 -1.13 23.34
N SER A 428 -37.30 -1.22 23.33
CA SER A 428 -36.46 -0.63 24.39
C SER A 428 -36.42 0.91 24.25
N PRO A 429 -36.11 1.67 25.31
CA PRO A 429 -35.95 3.12 25.19
C PRO A 429 -34.92 3.45 24.12
N MET A 430 -35.13 4.56 23.39
CA MET A 430 -34.08 5.09 22.54
C MET A 430 -32.85 5.35 23.39
N ARG A 431 -31.72 4.77 22.99
CA ARG A 431 -30.43 5.04 23.60
C ARG A 431 -29.62 5.86 22.63
N ALA A 432 -29.07 6.94 23.15
CA ALA A 432 -28.15 7.77 22.40
C ALA A 432 -26.81 7.03 22.37
N GLN A 433 -26.29 6.86 21.17
CA GLN A 433 -25.03 6.19 20.92
C GLN A 433 -24.22 7.00 19.91
N GLU A 434 -22.91 7.01 20.10
CA GLU A 434 -22.02 7.70 19.17
C GLU A 434 -21.77 6.79 17.96
N TYR A 435 -21.95 7.36 16.79
CA TYR A 435 -21.78 6.70 15.51
C TYR A 435 -20.84 7.51 14.66
N SER A 436 -19.74 6.89 14.24
CA SER A 436 -18.90 7.43 13.19
C SER A 436 -19.60 7.19 11.83
N VAL A 437 -19.99 8.28 11.17
CA VAL A 437 -20.66 8.26 9.86
C VAL A 437 -19.84 9.03 8.84
N THR A 438 -19.41 8.35 7.78
CA THR A 438 -18.81 9.00 6.61
C THR A 438 -19.91 9.41 5.63
N TYR A 439 -20.12 10.71 5.50
CA TYR A 439 -20.95 11.32 4.48
C TYR A 439 -20.13 11.49 3.21
N LEU A 440 -20.70 11.07 2.07
CA LEU A 440 -20.21 11.38 0.74
C LEU A 440 -21.21 12.33 0.07
N SER A 441 -20.82 13.60 -0.06
CA SER A 441 -21.52 14.57 -0.89
C SER A 441 -21.25 14.23 -2.35
N VAL A 442 -22.28 14.21 -3.18
CA VAL A 442 -22.21 14.13 -4.64
C VAL A 442 -23.03 15.30 -5.19
N PRO A 443 -22.71 15.86 -6.38
CA PRO A 443 -23.52 16.93 -6.96
C PRO A 443 -25.01 16.57 -7.03
N GLY A 444 -25.82 17.27 -6.24
CA GLY A 444 -27.28 17.11 -6.17
C GLY A 444 -27.83 16.11 -5.13
N TYR A 445 -27.00 15.34 -4.41
CA TYR A 445 -27.46 14.46 -3.32
C TYR A 445 -26.35 14.05 -2.35
N PHE A 446 -26.73 13.73 -1.11
CA PHE A 446 -25.86 13.04 -0.16
C PHE A 446 -25.98 11.52 -0.27
N THR A 447 -24.93 10.81 0.14
CA THR A 447 -25.01 9.40 0.54
C THR A 447 -24.24 9.20 1.84
N THR A 448 -24.74 8.31 2.69
CA THR A 448 -24.06 7.89 3.92
C THR A 448 -23.38 6.54 3.72
N SER A 449 -22.22 6.35 4.35
CA SER A 449 -21.75 5.00 4.68
C SER A 449 -22.69 4.36 5.70
N ARG A 450 -22.58 3.04 5.89
CA ARG A 450 -23.20 2.40 7.06
C ARG A 450 -22.62 3.05 8.32
N ALA A 451 -23.48 3.53 9.20
CA ALA A 451 -23.08 4.03 10.51
C ALA A 451 -22.37 2.91 11.30
N LEU A 452 -21.16 3.19 11.78
CA LEU A 452 -20.40 2.26 12.60
C LEU A 452 -20.69 2.56 14.07
N VAL A 453 -21.19 1.54 14.78
CA VAL A 453 -21.47 1.59 16.21
C VAL A 453 -20.15 1.72 16.96
N GLU A 454 -19.91 2.84 17.63
CA GLU A 454 -18.81 2.93 18.57
C GLU A 454 -19.15 2.17 19.85
N GLN A 455 -18.14 1.58 20.49
CA GLN A 455 -18.30 0.82 21.74
C GLN A 455 -18.45 1.74 22.97
N SER A 456 -18.91 2.97 22.77
CA SER A 456 -19.29 3.85 23.87
C SER A 456 -20.44 3.20 24.68
N PRO A 457 -20.45 3.33 26.03
CA PRO A 457 -21.55 2.83 26.83
C PRO A 457 -22.86 3.47 26.37
N ARG A 458 -23.82 2.65 25.89
CA ARG A 458 -25.16 3.12 25.49
C ARG A 458 -25.80 3.90 26.64
N LYS A 459 -25.88 5.23 26.53
CA LYS A 459 -26.51 6.08 27.54
C LYS A 459 -28.02 6.18 27.29
N PRO A 460 -28.86 6.18 28.33
CA PRO A 460 -30.29 6.45 28.15
C PRO A 460 -30.49 7.87 27.62
N THR A 461 -31.44 8.07 26.70
CA THR A 461 -31.88 9.43 26.37
C THR A 461 -32.87 9.95 27.41
N PHE A 462 -33.15 11.25 27.36
CA PHE A 462 -34.35 11.82 27.98
C PHE A 462 -35.60 11.00 27.64
N SER A 463 -36.36 10.57 28.66
CA SER A 463 -37.36 9.50 28.51
C SER A 463 -38.57 9.85 27.63
N ARG A 464 -38.98 11.13 27.57
CA ARG A 464 -40.09 11.56 26.69
C ARG A 464 -39.69 11.63 25.20
N TYR A 465 -38.41 11.48 24.89
CA TYR A 465 -37.92 11.56 23.51
C TYR A 465 -38.52 10.46 22.63
N ILE A 466 -38.52 9.21 23.12
CA ILE A 466 -39.19 8.09 22.46
C ILE A 466 -40.71 8.20 22.51
N GLU A 467 -41.29 8.80 23.55
CA GLU A 467 -42.75 8.99 23.67
C GLU A 467 -43.29 9.88 22.53
N GLY A 468 -42.60 10.99 22.22
CA GLY A 468 -42.92 11.82 21.05
C GLY A 468 -42.78 11.06 19.73
N GLY A 469 -41.73 10.26 19.57
CA GLY A 469 -41.55 9.39 18.39
C GLY A 469 -42.65 8.33 18.23
N LEU A 470 -43.23 7.84 19.34
CA LEU A 470 -44.36 6.91 19.32
C LEU A 470 -45.69 7.59 18.96
N VAL A 471 -45.90 8.84 19.39
CA VAL A 471 -47.04 9.65 18.93
C VAL A 471 -46.94 9.90 17.42
N GLY A 472 -45.77 10.32 16.93
CA GLY A 472 -45.51 10.49 15.49
C GLY A 472 -45.74 9.20 14.69
N LEU A 473 -45.22 8.07 15.18
CA LEU A 473 -45.47 6.75 14.59
C LEU A 473 -46.96 6.42 14.49
N GLY A 474 -47.74 6.73 15.53
CA GLY A 474 -49.19 6.56 15.54
C GLY A 474 -49.90 7.43 14.49
N ASN A 475 -49.49 8.69 14.35
CA ASN A 475 -49.96 9.59 13.29
C ASN A 475 -49.68 9.00 11.89
N VAL A 476 -48.50 8.41 11.64
CA VAL A 476 -48.19 7.77 10.34
C VAL A 476 -49.09 6.57 10.06
N PHE A 477 -49.38 5.73 11.05
CA PHE A 477 -50.30 4.60 10.86
C PHE A 477 -51.74 5.08 10.58
N TRP A 478 -52.15 6.18 11.22
CA TRP A 478 -53.46 6.79 11.08
C TRP A 478 -53.64 7.47 9.71
N GLU A 479 -52.79 8.45 9.37
CA GLU A 479 -52.79 9.17 8.09
C GLU A 479 -52.44 8.26 6.90
N GLY A 480 -51.68 7.18 7.15
CA GLY A 480 -51.40 6.14 6.17
C GLY A 480 -52.64 5.34 5.74
N GLN A 481 -53.78 5.47 6.42
CA GLN A 481 -55.01 4.77 6.06
C GLN A 481 -55.77 5.50 4.92
N ASN A 482 -55.87 4.85 3.77
CA ASN A 482 -56.75 5.29 2.69
C ASN A 482 -57.97 4.36 2.53
N TRP A 483 -58.83 4.66 1.55
CA TRP A 483 -60.07 3.92 1.27
C TRP A 483 -59.87 2.44 0.93
N SER A 484 -58.69 2.06 0.44
CA SER A 484 -58.39 0.74 -0.12
C SER A 484 -57.38 -0.05 0.69
N ALA A 485 -56.47 0.60 1.42
CA ALA A 485 -55.37 -0.03 2.14
C ALA A 485 -54.71 0.92 3.18
N ASN A 486 -53.78 0.39 3.98
CA ASN A 486 -52.88 1.20 4.81
C ASN A 486 -51.47 1.23 4.19
N LEU A 487 -50.89 2.42 4.00
CA LEU A 487 -49.59 2.60 3.32
C LEU A 487 -48.43 1.89 4.04
N VAL A 488 -48.44 1.82 5.38
CA VAL A 488 -47.40 1.10 6.15
C VAL A 488 -47.50 -0.41 5.90
N ALA A 489 -48.73 -0.95 5.94
CA ALA A 489 -48.98 -2.37 5.67
C ALA A 489 -48.60 -2.76 4.24
N GLU A 490 -49.02 -1.97 3.25
CA GLU A 490 -48.73 -2.24 1.85
C GLU A 490 -47.23 -2.10 1.52
N ALA A 491 -46.48 -1.23 2.21
CA ALA A 491 -45.02 -1.17 2.08
C ALA A 491 -44.37 -2.50 2.52
N VAL A 492 -44.77 -3.04 3.67
CA VAL A 492 -44.30 -4.33 4.19
C VAL A 492 -44.72 -5.50 3.29
N PHE A 493 -46.00 -5.56 2.90
CA PHE A 493 -46.53 -6.61 2.03
C PHE A 493 -45.92 -6.58 0.62
N SER A 494 -45.79 -5.40 0.01
CA SER A 494 -45.17 -5.25 -1.30
C SER A 494 -43.71 -5.68 -1.31
N LEU A 495 -42.95 -5.38 -0.25
CA LEU A 495 -41.57 -5.85 -0.10
C LEU A 495 -41.50 -7.37 0.08
N GLY A 496 -42.32 -7.94 0.97
CA GLY A 496 -42.36 -9.39 1.19
C GLY A 496 -42.79 -10.20 -0.04
N ALA A 497 -43.79 -9.73 -0.77
CA ALA A 497 -44.21 -10.33 -2.03
C ALA A 497 -43.13 -10.19 -3.11
N LYS A 498 -42.65 -8.96 -3.38
CA LYS A 498 -41.74 -8.70 -4.51
C LYS A 498 -40.32 -9.24 -4.30
N LYS A 499 -39.80 -9.25 -3.07
CA LYS A 499 -38.41 -9.67 -2.78
C LYS A 499 -38.30 -11.09 -2.24
N SER A 500 -39.39 -11.69 -1.77
CA SER A 500 -39.36 -13.01 -1.12
C SER A 500 -40.55 -13.92 -1.43
N ASN A 501 -41.45 -13.50 -2.32
CA ASN A 501 -42.59 -14.29 -2.82
C ASN A 501 -43.55 -14.78 -1.70
N PHE A 502 -43.74 -13.98 -0.65
CA PHE A 502 -44.68 -14.31 0.43
C PHE A 502 -46.12 -13.92 0.07
N SER A 503 -47.09 -14.74 0.51
CA SER A 503 -48.51 -14.46 0.38
C SER A 503 -48.93 -13.28 1.28
N THR A 504 -49.60 -12.29 0.70
CA THR A 504 -50.07 -11.08 1.41
C THR A 504 -51.41 -11.29 2.14
N SER A 505 -52.08 -12.43 1.94
CA SER A 505 -53.40 -12.72 2.53
C SER A 505 -53.35 -13.57 3.81
N GLU A 506 -52.17 -14.05 4.20
CA GLU A 506 -51.98 -15.00 5.31
C GLU A 506 -50.89 -14.53 6.26
N ARG A 507 -50.95 -14.93 7.54
CA ARG A 507 -49.89 -14.64 8.51
C ARG A 507 -48.61 -15.36 8.09
N ASN A 508 -47.49 -14.63 8.07
CA ASN A 508 -46.17 -15.18 7.80
C ASN A 508 -45.23 -14.76 8.94
N PRO A 509 -44.45 -15.69 9.55
CA PRO A 509 -43.56 -15.37 10.67
C PRO A 509 -42.44 -14.36 10.33
N ILE A 510 -42.27 -14.00 9.05
CA ILE A 510 -41.32 -12.98 8.61
C ILE A 510 -41.95 -11.58 8.64
N TYR A 511 -43.28 -11.43 8.53
CA TYR A 511 -43.93 -10.10 8.59
C TYR A 511 -43.68 -9.37 9.91
N PRO A 512 -43.74 -9.99 11.11
CA PRO A 512 -43.35 -9.30 12.34
C PRO A 512 -41.92 -8.75 12.28
N LYS A 513 -40.94 -9.49 11.72
CA LYS A 513 -39.56 -9.00 11.53
C LYS A 513 -39.44 -7.88 10.49
N MET A 514 -40.32 -7.86 9.49
CA MET A 514 -40.42 -6.71 8.58
C MET A 514 -41.05 -5.50 9.27
N TYR A 515 -42.06 -5.68 10.13
CA TYR A 515 -42.61 -4.59 10.95
C TYR A 515 -41.61 -4.08 11.98
N GLU A 516 -40.79 -4.94 12.59
CA GLU A 516 -39.67 -4.58 13.46
C GLU A 516 -38.70 -3.63 12.74
N ALA A 517 -38.23 -4.01 11.54
CA ALA A 517 -37.35 -3.17 10.73
C ALA A 517 -38.05 -1.89 10.21
N MET A 518 -39.32 -1.98 9.83
CA MET A 518 -40.13 -0.84 9.38
C MET A 518 -40.25 0.20 10.50
N ILE A 519 -40.74 -0.21 11.67
CA ILE A 519 -40.89 0.65 12.86
C ILE A 519 -39.53 1.20 13.29
N GLN A 520 -38.47 0.40 13.25
CA GLN A 520 -37.12 0.90 13.56
C GLN A 520 -36.71 2.04 12.62
N GLY A 521 -36.96 1.93 11.32
CA GLY A 521 -36.64 3.00 10.36
C GLY A 521 -37.56 4.23 10.47
N MET A 522 -38.83 4.01 10.81
CA MET A 522 -39.77 5.10 11.09
C MET A 522 -39.37 5.87 12.35
N LEU A 523 -39.09 5.17 13.46
CA LEU A 523 -38.61 5.77 14.71
C LEU A 523 -37.22 6.43 14.58
N GLU A 524 -36.32 5.87 13.77
CA GLU A 524 -35.06 6.53 13.41
C GLU A 524 -35.31 7.85 12.66
N TYR A 525 -36.35 7.94 11.82
CA TYR A 525 -36.75 9.21 11.20
C TYR A 525 -37.42 10.17 12.20
N GLU A 526 -38.38 9.71 13.01
CA GLU A 526 -39.04 10.59 13.98
C GLU A 526 -38.04 11.15 15.01
N ALA A 527 -37.03 10.37 15.38
CA ALA A 527 -35.89 10.86 16.13
C ALA A 527 -35.07 11.87 15.32
N THR A 528 -34.71 11.56 14.08
CA THR A 528 -34.03 12.50 13.15
C THR A 528 -34.76 13.85 13.06
N TYR A 529 -36.09 13.85 12.94
CA TYR A 529 -36.92 15.04 12.83
C TYR A 529 -37.15 15.73 14.18
N SER A 530 -37.25 14.99 15.27
CA SER A 530 -37.28 15.56 16.63
C SER A 530 -36.00 16.37 16.90
N ARG A 531 -34.82 15.88 16.48
CA ARG A 531 -33.58 16.68 16.55
C ARG A 531 -33.69 18.00 15.80
N LEU A 532 -34.42 18.06 14.68
CA LEU A 532 -34.59 19.29 13.88
C LEU A 532 -35.41 20.31 14.66
N ILE A 533 -36.51 19.86 15.27
CA ILE A 533 -37.35 20.66 16.15
C ILE A 533 -36.53 21.22 17.32
N TYR A 534 -35.79 20.38 18.05
CA TYR A 534 -34.94 20.84 19.15
C TYR A 534 -33.81 21.78 18.66
N SER A 535 -33.13 21.48 17.55
CA SER A 535 -32.00 22.29 17.06
C SER A 535 -32.39 23.66 16.52
N ALA A 536 -33.67 23.86 16.18
CA ALA A 536 -34.22 25.17 15.85
C ALA A 536 -34.62 25.99 17.11
N GLY A 537 -34.71 25.34 18.27
CA GLY A 537 -34.97 26.00 19.56
C GLY A 537 -33.71 26.64 20.16
N ARG A 538 -33.91 27.64 21.04
CA ARG A 538 -32.82 28.25 21.82
C ARG A 538 -32.51 27.42 23.06
N ALA A 539 -31.72 26.36 22.91
CA ALA A 539 -31.29 25.51 24.01
C ALA A 539 -30.27 26.20 24.95
N PRO A 540 -30.25 25.87 26.26
CA PRO A 540 -29.18 26.23 27.18
C PRO A 540 -27.80 25.79 26.66
N SER A 541 -26.73 26.48 27.07
CA SER A 541 -25.35 26.07 26.71
C SER A 541 -24.97 24.68 27.24
N THR A 542 -25.60 24.23 28.34
CA THR A 542 -25.45 22.89 28.94
C THR A 542 -26.12 21.77 28.14
N CYS A 543 -26.92 22.11 27.13
CA CYS A 543 -27.45 21.15 26.17
C CYS A 543 -26.52 20.86 24.99
N PHE A 544 -25.37 21.53 24.85
CA PHE A 544 -24.49 21.33 23.70
C PHE A 544 -23.20 20.63 24.07
N ARG A 545 -22.80 19.64 23.25
CA ARG A 545 -21.47 19.02 23.29
C ARG A 545 -20.60 19.49 22.13
N ASP A 546 -19.31 19.68 22.40
CA ASP A 546 -18.26 19.85 21.39
C ASP A 546 -17.66 18.47 21.05
N VAL A 547 -17.26 18.25 19.80
CA VAL A 547 -16.65 16.99 19.31
C VAL A 547 -15.21 17.26 18.90
N VAL A 548 -14.22 16.69 19.60
CA VAL A 548 -12.76 16.93 19.43
C VAL A 548 -11.93 15.73 19.90
N GLY A 549 -10.73 15.50 19.32
CA GLY A 549 -9.73 14.54 19.82
C GLY A 549 -8.52 15.18 20.55
N GLU A 550 -7.88 14.41 21.44
CA GLU A 550 -6.88 14.77 22.46
C GLU A 550 -5.56 13.94 22.43
N VAL A 551 -4.36 14.54 22.35
CA VAL A 551 -3.06 13.84 22.57
C VAL A 551 -2.52 14.09 23.96
N THR A 552 -2.28 13.01 24.68
CA THR A 552 -1.98 13.02 26.12
C THR A 552 -0.56 13.51 26.45
N ALA A 553 -0.38 14.05 27.66
CA ALA A 553 0.93 14.46 28.18
C ALA A 553 1.94 13.30 28.27
N TYR A 554 1.45 12.07 28.50
CA TYR A 554 2.24 10.84 28.47
C TYR A 554 2.91 10.63 27.11
N ARG A 555 2.16 10.73 26.00
CA ARG A 555 2.70 10.58 24.63
C ARG A 555 3.78 11.62 24.32
N LEU A 556 3.55 12.87 24.76
CA LEU A 556 4.54 13.94 24.63
C LEU A 556 5.82 13.64 25.43
N THR A 557 5.66 13.14 26.66
CA THR A 557 6.78 12.78 27.56
C THR A 557 7.60 11.65 26.96
N PHE A 558 6.98 10.65 26.35
CA PHE A 558 7.69 9.56 25.67
C PHE A 558 8.60 10.10 24.54
N VAL A 559 8.05 10.93 23.64
CA VAL A 559 8.83 11.56 22.55
C VAL A 559 9.98 12.41 23.10
N ALA A 560 9.74 13.22 24.12
CA ALA A 560 10.76 14.06 24.75
C ALA A 560 11.90 13.23 25.37
N VAL A 561 11.56 12.12 26.05
CA VAL A 561 12.53 11.19 26.65
C VAL A 561 13.36 10.47 25.58
N THR A 562 12.75 10.00 24.49
CA THR A 562 13.47 9.40 23.35
C THR A 562 14.47 10.37 22.72
N ILE A 563 14.06 11.61 22.46
CA ILE A 563 14.94 12.66 21.89
C ILE A 563 16.07 13.00 22.87
N GLY A 564 15.75 13.19 24.15
CA GLY A 564 16.74 13.55 25.18
C GLY A 564 17.82 12.49 25.37
N LEU A 565 17.44 11.21 25.47
CA LEU A 565 18.38 10.11 25.68
C LEU A 565 19.22 9.82 24.43
N GLY A 566 18.62 9.84 23.24
CA GLY A 566 19.38 9.71 21.99
C GLY A 566 20.40 10.83 21.81
N THR A 567 20.04 12.07 22.18
CA THR A 567 20.93 13.23 22.10
C THR A 567 22.05 13.15 23.13
N ALA A 568 21.73 12.76 24.38
CA ALA A 568 22.73 12.52 25.41
C ALA A 568 23.74 11.44 25.02
N LYS A 569 23.28 10.36 24.38
CA LYS A 569 24.15 9.29 23.85
C LYS A 569 25.13 9.81 22.80
N ALA A 570 24.66 10.61 21.82
CA ALA A 570 25.55 11.19 20.81
C ALA A 570 26.55 12.21 21.37
N ILE A 571 26.19 12.96 22.43
CA ILE A 571 27.13 13.89 23.08
C ILE A 571 28.20 13.12 23.89
N LYS A 572 27.85 11.98 24.50
CA LYS A 572 28.77 11.13 25.27
C LYS A 572 29.44 10.02 24.44
N ALA A 573 29.37 10.14 23.12
CA ALA A 573 30.02 9.31 22.11
C ALA A 573 31.42 8.76 22.46
N SER A 574 32.29 9.63 22.98
CA SER A 574 33.70 9.32 23.24
C SER A 574 33.93 8.43 24.47
N ASP A 575 32.92 8.23 25.31
CA ASP A 575 32.99 7.41 26.52
C ASP A 575 32.14 6.15 26.32
N SER A 576 32.80 5.05 25.96
CA SER A 576 32.14 3.80 25.58
C SER A 576 31.32 3.20 26.72
N ALA A 577 31.76 3.34 27.97
CA ALA A 577 31.06 2.80 29.14
C ALA A 577 29.76 3.58 29.42
N VAL A 578 29.81 4.91 29.35
CA VAL A 578 28.63 5.77 29.54
C VAL A 578 27.64 5.61 28.38
N SER A 579 28.12 5.57 27.14
CA SER A 579 27.27 5.37 25.95
C SER A 579 26.51 4.04 25.98
N VAL A 580 27.20 2.94 26.35
CA VAL A 580 26.58 1.61 26.52
C VAL A 580 25.61 1.59 27.71
N THR A 581 25.93 2.25 28.83
CA THR A 581 25.01 2.33 29.98
C THR A 581 23.72 3.07 29.63
N ILE A 582 23.83 4.20 28.92
CA ILE A 582 22.66 4.94 28.40
C ILE A 582 21.87 4.06 27.43
N GLU A 583 22.52 3.27 26.57
CA GLU A 583 21.87 2.34 25.64
C GLU A 583 21.01 1.29 26.38
N TRP A 584 21.57 0.62 27.40
CA TRP A 584 20.84 -0.39 28.17
C TRP A 584 19.68 0.21 28.98
N VAL A 585 19.89 1.34 29.66
CA VAL A 585 18.85 1.98 30.48
C VAL A 585 17.72 2.54 29.61
N SER A 586 18.05 3.21 28.50
CA SER A 586 17.04 3.76 27.57
C SER A 586 16.32 2.66 26.77
N GLY A 587 17.07 1.71 26.22
CA GLY A 587 16.56 0.66 25.34
C GLY A 587 15.80 -0.46 26.06
N VAL A 588 16.09 -0.74 27.34
CA VAL A 588 15.41 -1.80 28.09
C VAL A 588 14.46 -1.22 29.13
N VAL A 589 14.96 -0.45 30.09
CA VAL A 589 14.15 -0.02 31.25
C VAL A 589 13.05 0.95 30.82
N ILE A 590 13.40 1.96 30.01
CA ILE A 590 12.46 3.02 29.63
C ILE A 590 11.45 2.54 28.57
N LEU A 591 11.87 1.70 27.60
CA LEU A 591 10.93 1.08 26.66
C LEU A 591 9.97 0.08 27.33
N LEU A 592 10.43 -0.71 28.31
CA LEU A 592 9.52 -1.55 29.10
C LEU A 592 8.54 -0.72 29.94
N LEU A 593 9.03 0.35 30.59
CA LEU A 593 8.16 1.25 31.34
C LEU A 593 7.10 1.87 30.42
N ALA A 594 7.49 2.41 29.27
CA ALA A 594 6.56 2.97 28.29
C ALA A 594 5.57 1.92 27.74
N PHE A 595 6.00 0.68 27.53
CA PHE A 595 5.08 -0.40 27.15
C PHE A 595 3.99 -0.62 28.21
N PHE A 596 4.35 -0.69 29.50
CA PHE A 596 3.37 -0.81 30.59
C PHE A 596 2.51 0.45 30.76
N LEU A 597 3.06 1.64 30.61
CA LEU A 597 2.33 2.90 30.72
C LEU A 597 1.34 3.10 29.55
N SER A 598 1.68 2.64 28.34
CA SER A 598 0.76 2.61 27.19
C SER A 598 -0.41 1.65 27.43
N GLN A 599 -0.15 0.45 27.97
CA GLN A 599 -1.21 -0.48 28.39
C GLN A 599 -2.09 0.06 29.53
N TYR A 600 -1.57 1.00 30.32
CA TYR A 600 -2.31 1.68 31.37
C TYR A 600 -3.16 2.84 30.82
N GLU A 601 -2.62 3.64 29.91
CA GLU A 601 -3.28 4.80 29.24
C GLU A 601 -4.62 4.42 28.58
N ILE A 602 -4.66 3.25 27.92
CA ILE A 602 -5.84 2.74 27.21
C ILE A 602 -7.05 2.59 28.15
N LYS A 603 -6.85 2.45 29.46
CA LYS A 603 -7.96 2.33 30.43
C LYS A 603 -8.60 3.69 30.68
N ASP A 604 -9.93 3.77 30.63
CA ASP A 604 -10.68 4.99 30.99
C ASP A 604 -10.48 5.40 32.46
N THR A 605 -10.06 4.46 33.31
CA THR A 605 -9.75 4.67 34.73
C THR A 605 -8.29 5.06 35.00
N ALA A 606 -7.49 5.33 33.97
CA ALA A 606 -6.07 5.70 34.09
C ALA A 606 -5.88 6.98 34.93
N LYS A 607 -5.02 6.91 35.96
CA LYS A 607 -4.67 8.03 36.84
C LYS A 607 -3.15 8.25 36.88
N PRO A 608 -2.67 9.52 36.92
CA PRO A 608 -3.48 10.74 37.01
C PRO A 608 -4.00 11.21 35.63
N TYR A 609 -5.22 11.75 35.62
CA TYR A 609 -5.94 12.12 34.40
C TYR A 609 -5.20 13.19 33.56
N TRP A 610 -4.54 14.14 34.23
CA TRP A 610 -3.72 15.17 33.55
C TRP A 610 -2.56 14.58 32.75
N PHE A 611 -2.10 13.37 33.07
CA PHE A 611 -0.98 12.72 32.39
C PHE A 611 -1.45 11.80 31.26
N PHE A 612 -2.52 11.03 31.48
CA PHE A 612 -3.00 9.99 30.57
C PHE A 612 -4.22 10.35 29.72
N LYS A 613 -4.86 11.51 29.91
CA LYS A 613 -6.06 11.89 29.17
C LYS A 613 -6.06 13.34 28.68
N ALA A 614 -5.59 14.31 29.46
CA ALA A 614 -5.62 15.73 29.04
C ALA A 614 -4.85 16.02 27.74
N ASP A 615 -5.50 16.69 26.78
CA ASP A 615 -4.87 17.14 25.52
C ASP A 615 -3.75 18.14 25.76
N MET A 616 -2.57 17.86 25.21
CA MET A 616 -1.44 18.80 25.12
C MET A 616 -1.17 19.27 23.69
N MET A 617 -1.93 18.81 22.68
CA MET A 617 -1.71 19.25 21.30
C MET A 617 -1.85 20.75 21.13
N ASP A 618 -2.72 21.45 21.88
CA ASP A 618 -2.79 22.90 21.77
C ASP A 618 -1.49 23.59 22.20
N GLY A 619 -0.76 23.02 23.16
CA GLY A 619 0.61 23.43 23.48
C GLY A 619 1.59 23.16 22.33
N VAL A 620 1.54 21.97 21.74
CA VAL A 620 2.40 21.58 20.60
C VAL A 620 2.11 22.44 19.36
N ARG A 621 0.84 22.58 18.98
CA ARG A 621 0.36 23.45 17.90
C ARG A 621 0.84 24.88 18.13
N THR A 622 0.75 25.41 19.36
CA THR A 622 1.25 26.74 19.71
C THR A 622 2.77 26.85 19.59
N LEU A 623 3.53 25.83 19.98
CA LEU A 623 4.99 25.77 19.84
C LEU A 623 5.44 25.75 18.37
N PHE A 624 4.72 25.05 17.50
CA PHE A 624 5.08 24.89 16.09
C PHE A 624 4.50 25.97 15.16
N ARG A 625 3.47 26.71 15.59
CA ARG A 625 2.85 27.82 14.84
C ARG A 625 3.85 28.88 14.34
N PRO A 626 4.87 29.32 15.11
CA PRO A 626 5.87 30.29 14.65
C PRO A 626 6.74 29.78 13.50
N PHE A 627 6.87 28.47 13.33
CA PHE A 627 7.68 27.84 12.28
C PHE A 627 6.90 27.58 10.99
N GLY A 628 5.63 28.01 10.90
CA GLY A 628 4.75 27.78 9.75
C GLY A 628 4.30 26.32 9.56
N ILE A 629 4.69 25.41 10.44
CA ILE A 629 4.35 23.99 10.37
C ILE A 629 2.89 23.81 10.81
N LYS A 630 2.00 23.65 9.85
CA LYS A 630 0.60 23.24 10.08
C LYS A 630 0.58 21.76 10.44
N ILE A 631 0.65 21.44 11.73
CA ILE A 631 0.48 20.06 12.21
C ILE A 631 -0.94 19.61 11.88
N PRO A 632 -1.14 18.49 11.16
CA PRO A 632 -2.48 17.95 10.92
C PRO A 632 -3.14 17.55 12.25
N GLN A 633 -4.42 17.85 12.41
CA GLN A 633 -5.18 17.38 13.56
C GLN A 633 -5.35 15.86 13.47
N TYR A 634 -4.85 15.18 14.49
CA TYR A 634 -4.94 13.75 14.70
C TYR A 634 -6.18 13.47 15.56
N GLU A 635 -7.07 12.62 15.06
CA GLU A 635 -8.20 12.07 15.83
C GLU A 635 -7.70 10.93 16.70
N THR A 636 -7.91 11.06 18.01
CA THR A 636 -7.21 10.29 19.04
C THR A 636 -8.05 9.18 19.63
N GLU A 637 -9.22 8.96 19.07
CA GLU A 637 -10.05 7.81 19.37
C GLU A 637 -9.34 6.55 18.87
N GLU A 638 -8.71 5.87 19.82
CA GLU A 638 -8.03 4.62 19.56
C GLU A 638 -9.04 3.47 19.50
N ARG A 639 -8.85 2.61 18.50
CA ARG A 639 -9.55 1.33 18.39
C ARG A 639 -9.31 0.54 19.66
N THR A 640 -10.39 0.12 20.31
CA THR A 640 -10.33 -0.75 21.48
C THR A 640 -9.51 -2.01 21.17
N LEU A 641 -8.52 -2.29 22.02
CA LEU A 641 -7.47 -3.29 21.76
C LEU A 641 -8.05 -4.71 21.55
N ASP A 642 -9.26 -4.98 22.07
CA ASP A 642 -9.99 -6.24 21.89
C ASP A 642 -10.28 -6.58 20.41
N LEU A 643 -10.41 -5.58 19.53
CA LEU A 643 -10.51 -5.80 18.09
C LEU A 643 -9.18 -6.28 17.47
N LEU A 644 -8.05 -5.90 18.05
CA LEU A 644 -6.71 -6.38 17.67
C LEU A 644 -6.35 -7.75 18.28
N ILE A 645 -7.03 -8.18 19.34
CA ILE A 645 -6.78 -9.45 20.06
C ILE A 645 -7.55 -10.63 19.43
N LYS A 646 -8.59 -10.38 18.64
CA LYS A 646 -9.43 -11.43 18.03
C LYS A 646 -8.71 -12.43 17.09
N PRO A 647 -7.70 -12.08 16.28
CA PRO A 647 -6.94 -13.06 15.52
C PRO A 647 -5.89 -13.78 16.39
N LYS A 648 -5.77 -15.10 16.24
CA LYS A 648 -4.82 -15.96 16.98
C LYS A 648 -3.34 -15.52 16.86
N HIS A 649 -3.01 -14.74 15.84
CA HIS A 649 -1.71 -14.11 15.65
C HIS A 649 -1.91 -12.63 15.28
N PRO A 650 -1.05 -11.70 15.76
CA PRO A 650 -1.14 -10.30 15.37
C PRO A 650 -1.00 -10.15 13.85
N PRO A 651 -1.80 -9.30 13.18
CA PRO A 651 -1.65 -9.08 11.75
C PRO A 651 -0.29 -8.45 11.44
N VAL A 652 0.29 -8.83 10.30
CA VAL A 652 1.52 -8.22 9.78
C VAL A 652 1.11 -7.06 8.87
N THR A 653 0.93 -5.90 9.49
CA THR A 653 0.53 -4.65 8.82
C THR A 653 1.71 -4.07 8.02
N GLY A 654 1.43 -3.21 7.04
CA GLY A 654 2.46 -2.50 6.28
C GLY A 654 3.37 -1.67 7.19
N TYR A 655 2.80 -1.04 8.22
CA TYR A 655 3.55 -0.31 9.24
C TYR A 655 4.54 -1.21 9.98
N ARG A 656 4.12 -2.39 10.45
CA ARG A 656 5.01 -3.37 11.12
C ARG A 656 6.12 -3.87 10.20
N ILE A 657 5.85 -4.00 8.89
CA ILE A 657 6.89 -4.30 7.90
C ILE A 657 7.89 -3.14 7.80
N ILE A 658 7.44 -1.88 7.73
CA ILE A 658 8.33 -0.71 7.66
C ILE A 658 9.21 -0.60 8.92
N VAL A 659 8.63 -0.74 10.13
CA VAL A 659 9.37 -0.73 11.40
C VAL A 659 10.45 -1.81 11.41
N THR A 660 10.10 -3.04 11.00
CA THR A 660 11.05 -4.17 10.94
C THR A 660 12.13 -3.94 9.88
N ALA A 661 11.77 -3.43 8.70
CA ALA A 661 12.70 -3.14 7.62
C ALA A 661 13.67 -2.01 8.00
N ALA A 662 13.21 -0.96 8.68
CA ALA A 662 14.06 0.11 9.19
C ALA A 662 15.11 -0.45 10.19
N ALA A 663 14.68 -1.25 11.16
CA ALA A 663 15.59 -1.90 12.11
C ALA A 663 16.69 -2.73 11.41
N ILE A 664 16.30 -3.52 10.39
CA ILE A 664 17.23 -4.34 9.60
C ILE A 664 18.20 -3.47 8.80
N LEU A 665 17.71 -2.46 8.07
CA LEU A 665 18.53 -1.61 7.20
C LEU A 665 19.55 -0.80 8.01
N PHE A 666 19.10 -0.06 9.02
CA PHE A 666 19.99 0.74 9.87
C PHE A 666 20.94 -0.14 10.70
N GLY A 667 20.48 -1.29 11.18
CA GLY A 667 21.32 -2.29 11.87
C GLY A 667 22.44 -2.85 10.98
N MET A 668 22.12 -3.23 9.73
CA MET A 668 23.13 -3.70 8.78
C MET A 668 24.09 -2.58 8.35
N THR A 669 23.61 -1.34 8.15
CA THR A 669 24.49 -0.20 7.84
C THR A 669 25.44 0.10 9.00
N LYS A 670 24.96 0.08 10.26
CA LYS A 670 25.80 0.20 11.47
C LYS A 670 26.88 -0.89 11.47
N ALA A 671 26.51 -2.16 11.32
CA ALA A 671 27.43 -3.29 11.32
C ALA A 671 28.49 -3.22 10.19
N MET A 672 28.08 -2.84 8.98
CA MET A 672 28.96 -2.70 7.82
C MET A 672 30.01 -1.58 8.02
N LEU A 673 29.61 -0.45 8.60
CA LEU A 673 30.53 0.65 8.89
C LEU A 673 31.48 0.28 10.04
N SER A 674 30.99 -0.38 11.10
CA SER A 674 31.84 -0.86 12.20
C SER A 674 32.88 -1.87 11.70
N TYR A 675 32.50 -2.78 10.78
CA TYR A 675 33.42 -3.75 10.19
C TYR A 675 34.51 -3.10 9.33
N ARG A 676 34.28 -1.90 8.80
CA ARG A 676 35.28 -1.10 8.08
C ARG A 676 36.23 -0.30 8.99
N GLY A 677 36.03 -0.36 10.31
CA GLY A 677 36.80 0.42 11.28
C GLY A 677 36.35 1.89 11.40
N GLU A 678 35.24 2.27 10.76
CA GLU A 678 34.67 3.61 10.89
C GLU A 678 34.09 3.80 12.29
N GLN A 679 34.55 4.81 13.04
CA GLN A 679 34.03 5.09 14.38
C GLN A 679 32.82 6.04 14.35
N THR A 680 32.86 7.07 13.50
CA THR A 680 31.82 8.11 13.42
C THR A 680 30.58 7.66 12.64
N GLY A 681 30.77 6.85 11.60
CA GLY A 681 29.70 6.36 10.72
C GLY A 681 28.62 5.54 11.46
N PRO A 682 28.99 4.45 12.19
CA PRO A 682 28.02 3.61 12.90
C PRO A 682 27.21 4.40 13.93
N MET A 683 27.86 5.34 14.61
CA MET A 683 27.25 6.21 15.62
C MET A 683 26.28 7.22 15.01
N THR A 684 26.60 7.78 13.85
CA THR A 684 25.70 8.69 13.13
C THR A 684 24.44 7.96 12.66
N VAL A 685 24.60 6.75 12.13
CA VAL A 685 23.50 5.86 11.71
C VAL A 685 22.61 5.48 12.89
N GLU A 686 23.22 5.19 14.03
CA GLU A 686 22.52 4.86 15.28
C GLU A 686 21.73 6.04 15.86
N TRP A 687 22.32 7.25 15.88
CA TRP A 687 21.62 8.46 16.32
C TRP A 687 20.45 8.81 15.39
N ALA A 688 20.67 8.75 14.08
CA ALA A 688 19.63 9.01 13.08
C ALA A 688 18.47 8.00 13.19
N TYR A 689 18.77 6.71 13.39
CA TYR A 689 17.76 5.69 13.64
C TYR A 689 17.02 5.93 14.96
N GLY A 690 17.77 5.99 16.07
CA GLY A 690 17.23 6.06 17.42
C GLY A 690 16.40 7.31 17.73
N ILE A 691 16.68 8.44 17.07
CA ILE A 691 15.89 9.67 17.21
C ILE A 691 14.98 9.87 16.00
N VAL A 692 15.54 10.19 14.83
CA VAL A 692 14.75 10.71 13.70
C VAL A 692 13.79 9.64 13.18
N VAL A 693 14.29 8.43 12.91
CA VAL A 693 13.46 7.34 12.39
C VAL A 693 12.49 6.84 13.46
N THR A 694 12.93 6.60 14.71
CA THR A 694 12.04 6.14 15.78
C THR A 694 10.94 7.15 16.10
N VAL A 695 11.21 8.46 16.13
CA VAL A 695 10.17 9.47 16.37
C VAL A 695 9.19 9.54 15.21
N ILE A 696 9.66 9.51 13.95
CA ILE A 696 8.77 9.46 12.78
C ILE A 696 7.90 8.20 12.80
N LEU A 697 8.49 7.03 13.07
CA LEU A 697 7.75 5.77 13.18
C LEU A 697 6.77 5.77 14.35
N TYR A 698 7.12 6.36 15.50
CA TYR A 698 6.21 6.49 16.64
C TYR A 698 4.98 7.33 16.28
N TRP A 699 5.18 8.53 15.71
CA TRP A 699 4.08 9.38 15.24
C TRP A 699 3.24 8.70 14.16
N LEU A 700 3.87 7.94 13.26
CA LEU A 700 3.17 7.14 12.26
C LEU A 700 2.38 5.99 12.92
N GLY A 701 2.93 5.37 13.96
CA GLY A 701 2.30 4.30 14.73
C GLY A 701 1.07 4.73 15.52
N LEU A 702 0.96 6.01 15.90
CA LEU A 702 -0.28 6.56 16.47
C LEU A 702 -1.47 6.46 15.50
N TYR A 703 -1.23 6.39 14.19
CA TYR A 703 -2.27 6.12 13.19
C TYR A 703 -2.60 4.63 13.04
N GLU A 704 -1.80 3.69 13.59
CA GLU A 704 -2.17 2.25 13.65
C GLU A 704 -3.35 2.03 14.61
N THR A 705 -3.43 2.82 15.68
CA THR A 705 -4.53 2.76 16.66
C THR A 705 -5.74 3.62 16.28
N SER A 706 -5.59 4.67 15.47
CA SER A 706 -6.69 5.61 15.16
C SER A 706 -7.89 4.93 14.47
N SER A 707 -9.11 5.32 14.88
CA SER A 707 -10.38 4.90 14.25
C SER A 707 -10.43 5.22 12.75
N SER A 708 -9.93 6.41 12.37
CA SER A 708 -10.00 7.10 11.07
C SER A 708 -9.52 6.35 9.80
N GLU A 709 -8.98 5.13 9.91
CA GLU A 709 -8.48 4.29 8.80
C GLU A 709 -7.42 4.99 7.90
N VAL A 710 -6.75 6.06 8.35
CA VAL A 710 -5.84 6.86 7.51
C VAL A 710 -4.71 5.99 6.96
N MET A 711 -4.76 5.68 5.66
CA MET A 711 -3.93 4.66 4.96
C MET A 711 -4.23 3.20 5.38
N PRO A 712 -5.36 2.60 4.91
CA PRO A 712 -5.70 1.21 5.22
C PRO A 712 -4.67 0.19 4.71
N TRP A 713 -4.01 0.51 3.60
CA TRP A 713 -2.90 -0.29 3.06
C TRP A 713 -1.71 -0.36 4.04
N LEU A 714 -1.52 0.66 4.87
CA LEU A 714 -0.40 0.71 5.81
C LEU A 714 -0.75 0.05 7.15
N PHE A 715 -1.93 0.33 7.71
CA PHE A 715 -2.27 -0.08 9.08
C PHE A 715 -3.28 -1.24 9.20
N THR A 716 -4.18 -1.46 8.25
CA THR A 716 -5.25 -2.48 8.40
C THR A 716 -5.05 -3.71 7.52
N THR A 717 -4.32 -3.58 6.42
CA THR A 717 -4.06 -4.69 5.48
C THR A 717 -3.05 -5.69 6.06
N ASN A 718 -3.47 -6.96 6.19
CA ASN A 718 -2.60 -8.03 6.68
C ASN A 718 -1.79 -8.66 5.54
N TYR A 719 -0.47 -8.45 5.56
CA TYR A 719 0.48 -8.93 4.56
C TYR A 719 1.14 -10.28 4.90
N TRP A 720 0.63 -11.02 5.89
CA TRP A 720 1.23 -12.28 6.35
C TRP A 720 1.51 -13.28 5.20
N SER A 721 0.58 -13.46 4.26
CA SER A 721 0.77 -14.43 3.16
C SER A 721 1.84 -13.98 2.16
N GLN A 722 1.96 -12.68 1.91
CA GLN A 722 3.01 -12.08 1.09
C GLN A 722 4.37 -12.22 1.78
N VAL A 723 4.46 -11.92 3.07
CA VAL A 723 5.69 -12.04 3.87
C VAL A 723 6.13 -13.50 3.98
N ALA A 724 5.24 -14.44 4.30
CA ALA A 724 5.57 -15.86 4.38
C ALA A 724 6.07 -16.43 3.03
N THR A 725 5.42 -16.06 1.92
CA THR A 725 5.89 -16.41 0.56
C THR A 725 7.26 -15.80 0.28
N GLY A 726 7.45 -14.53 0.66
CA GLY A 726 8.70 -13.79 0.51
C GLY A 726 9.85 -14.37 1.35
N SER A 727 9.60 -14.86 2.56
CA SER A 727 10.64 -15.46 3.41
C SER A 727 11.14 -16.80 2.87
N VAL A 728 10.24 -17.64 2.33
CA VAL A 728 10.63 -18.89 1.65
C VAL A 728 11.48 -18.58 0.42
N ALA A 729 11.06 -17.58 -0.37
CA ALA A 729 11.80 -17.09 -1.52
C ALA A 729 13.21 -16.56 -1.18
N ILE A 730 13.33 -15.72 -0.15
CA ILE A 730 14.62 -15.17 0.31
C ILE A 730 15.52 -16.31 0.79
N GLY A 731 14.99 -17.27 1.57
CA GLY A 731 15.74 -18.46 1.98
C GLY A 731 16.27 -19.26 0.78
N TYR A 732 15.44 -19.45 -0.25
CA TYR A 732 15.84 -20.12 -1.49
C TYR A 732 16.97 -19.36 -2.23
N ILE A 733 16.86 -18.04 -2.34
CA ILE A 733 17.89 -17.16 -2.94
C ILE A 733 19.21 -17.26 -2.14
N VAL A 734 19.15 -17.19 -0.80
CA VAL A 734 20.34 -17.31 0.06
C VAL A 734 21.03 -18.66 -0.14
N ILE A 735 20.28 -19.77 -0.19
CA ILE A 735 20.83 -21.11 -0.48
C ILE A 735 21.51 -21.13 -1.86
N HIS A 736 20.93 -20.47 -2.87
CA HIS A 736 21.52 -20.40 -4.21
C HIS A 736 22.80 -19.54 -4.24
N LEU A 737 22.85 -18.43 -3.50
CA LEU A 737 24.04 -17.60 -3.36
C LEU A 737 25.18 -18.33 -2.63
N ILE A 738 24.86 -19.09 -1.57
CA ILE A 738 25.82 -19.98 -0.89
C ILE A 738 26.33 -21.07 -1.86
N GLY A 739 25.44 -21.67 -2.66
CA GLY A 739 25.82 -22.63 -3.69
C GLY A 739 26.75 -22.06 -4.76
N LEU A 740 26.47 -20.84 -5.26
CA LEU A 740 27.34 -20.14 -6.21
C LEU A 740 28.70 -19.78 -5.60
N ALA A 741 28.74 -19.35 -4.34
CA ALA A 741 29.99 -19.09 -3.64
C ALA A 741 30.82 -20.38 -3.46
N GLY A 742 30.18 -21.49 -3.10
CA GLY A 742 30.81 -22.81 -3.01
C GLY A 742 31.38 -23.29 -4.34
N ILE A 743 30.65 -23.09 -5.44
CA ILE A 743 31.13 -23.40 -6.80
C ILE A 743 32.30 -22.49 -7.21
N GLY A 744 32.24 -21.20 -6.87
CA GLY A 744 33.35 -20.27 -7.12
C GLY A 744 34.64 -20.71 -6.41
N LEU A 745 34.53 -21.14 -5.14
CA LEU A 745 35.65 -21.71 -4.38
C LEU A 745 36.14 -23.04 -5.00
N TRP A 746 35.23 -23.93 -5.40
CA TRP A 746 35.55 -25.21 -6.05
C TRP A 746 36.31 -25.00 -7.37
N THR A 747 35.77 -24.23 -8.30
CA THR A 747 36.41 -23.96 -9.60
C THR A 747 37.71 -23.17 -9.45
N SER A 748 37.82 -22.29 -8.44
CA SER A 748 39.08 -21.62 -8.10
C SER A 748 40.14 -22.62 -7.65
N MET A 749 39.82 -23.53 -6.72
CA MET A 749 40.72 -24.59 -6.25
C MET A 749 41.23 -25.48 -7.40
N TRP A 750 40.35 -25.93 -8.29
CA TRP A 750 40.74 -26.70 -9.47
C TRP A 750 41.55 -25.88 -10.48
N GLY A 751 41.21 -24.61 -10.67
CA GLY A 751 41.99 -23.68 -11.50
C GLY A 751 43.42 -23.49 -11.02
N TYR A 752 43.63 -23.35 -9.71
CA TYR A 752 44.97 -23.35 -9.11
C TYR A 752 45.72 -24.67 -9.35
N GLY A 753 45.04 -25.81 -9.26
CA GLY A 753 45.60 -27.13 -9.60
C GLY A 753 46.06 -27.23 -11.06
N VAL A 754 45.25 -26.78 -12.02
CA VAL A 754 45.60 -26.72 -13.44
C VAL A 754 46.81 -25.79 -13.67
N VAL A 755 46.81 -24.61 -13.06
CA VAL A 755 47.94 -23.66 -13.17
C VAL A 755 49.22 -24.24 -12.57
N ALA A 756 49.15 -25.00 -11.49
CA ALA A 756 50.30 -25.68 -10.91
C ALA A 756 50.86 -26.77 -11.84
N VAL A 757 50.00 -27.60 -12.43
CA VAL A 757 50.36 -28.65 -13.42
C VAL A 757 50.98 -28.07 -14.70
N ILE A 758 50.49 -26.91 -15.15
CA ILE A 758 51.10 -26.22 -16.31
C ILE A 758 52.46 -25.61 -15.93
N LYS A 759 52.58 -25.03 -14.73
CA LYS A 759 53.80 -24.38 -14.25
C LYS A 759 54.92 -25.33 -13.82
N SER A 760 54.61 -26.57 -13.42
CA SER A 760 55.65 -27.54 -13.06
C SER A 760 56.54 -27.93 -14.25
N GLY A 761 56.09 -27.63 -15.47
CA GLY A 761 56.75 -28.04 -16.70
C GLY A 761 56.48 -29.51 -17.01
N TRP A 762 56.40 -29.83 -18.30
CA TRP A 762 56.33 -31.21 -18.79
C TRP A 762 57.73 -31.84 -18.95
N GLY A 763 58.78 -31.10 -18.62
CA GLY A 763 60.14 -31.63 -18.59
C GLY A 763 60.35 -32.58 -17.41
N PRO A 764 61.32 -33.51 -17.50
CA PRO A 764 61.74 -34.26 -16.34
C PRO A 764 62.21 -33.29 -15.25
N SER A 765 61.78 -33.52 -14.00
CA SER A 765 62.35 -32.81 -12.84
C SER A 765 63.87 -32.95 -12.89
N PRO A 766 64.65 -31.88 -12.61
CA PRO A 766 66.10 -31.93 -12.68
C PRO A 766 66.62 -33.04 -11.78
N THR A 767 67.13 -34.11 -12.40
CA THR A 767 67.55 -35.32 -11.71
C THR A 767 68.76 -35.01 -10.85
N THR A 768 68.64 -35.22 -9.54
CA THR A 768 69.82 -35.33 -8.67
C THR A 768 70.68 -36.50 -9.15
N PRO A 769 72.03 -36.38 -9.19
CA PRO A 769 72.90 -37.35 -9.87
C PRO A 769 72.72 -38.83 -9.50
N ASP A 770 72.21 -39.10 -8.29
CA ASP A 770 72.10 -40.45 -7.72
C ASP A 770 70.75 -41.17 -7.98
N SER A 771 69.80 -40.52 -8.67
CA SER A 771 68.52 -41.18 -9.01
C SER A 771 68.68 -42.09 -10.24
N PRO A 772 68.19 -43.36 -10.21
CA PRO A 772 68.26 -44.24 -11.38
C PRO A 772 67.48 -43.64 -12.57
N PRO A 773 67.92 -43.88 -13.81
CA PRO A 773 67.31 -43.27 -14.99
C PRO A 773 65.84 -43.66 -15.10
N THR A 774 64.95 -42.67 -15.09
CA THR A 774 63.50 -42.85 -15.27
C THR A 774 63.24 -43.59 -16.57
N THR A 775 62.55 -44.73 -16.51
CA THR A 775 62.30 -45.51 -17.72
C THR A 775 61.37 -44.75 -18.66
N SER A 776 61.45 -45.01 -19.96
CA SER A 776 60.51 -44.46 -20.95
C SER A 776 59.05 -44.82 -20.63
N PHE A 777 58.84 -45.94 -19.93
CA PHE A 777 57.54 -46.38 -19.43
C PHE A 777 57.04 -45.47 -18.30
N ASP A 778 57.88 -45.12 -17.32
CA ASP A 778 57.50 -44.23 -16.22
C ASP A 778 57.23 -42.81 -16.72
N LEU A 779 58.06 -42.31 -17.64
CA LEU A 779 57.83 -41.04 -18.33
C LEU A 779 56.50 -41.03 -19.10
N PHE A 780 56.20 -42.08 -19.87
CA PHE A 780 54.94 -42.22 -20.58
C PHE A 780 53.73 -42.18 -19.63
N PHE A 781 53.76 -42.96 -18.55
CA PHE A 781 52.64 -42.96 -17.60
C PHE A 781 52.55 -41.68 -16.76
N GLN A 782 53.66 -41.01 -16.43
CA GLN A 782 53.64 -39.68 -15.83
C GLN A 782 52.96 -38.66 -16.75
N HIS A 783 53.24 -38.71 -18.06
CA HIS A 783 52.58 -37.86 -19.06
C HIS A 783 51.10 -38.20 -19.21
N VAL A 784 50.73 -39.49 -19.25
CA VAL A 784 49.33 -39.94 -19.29
C VAL A 784 48.58 -39.53 -18.02
N PHE A 785 49.20 -39.65 -16.84
CA PHE A 785 48.64 -39.21 -15.56
C PHE A 785 48.43 -37.70 -15.53
N MET A 786 49.43 -36.90 -15.92
CA MET A 786 49.33 -35.43 -15.97
C MET A 786 48.28 -34.97 -16.99
N LEU A 787 48.25 -35.58 -18.18
CA LEU A 787 47.24 -35.31 -19.21
C LEU A 787 45.83 -35.64 -18.74
N MET A 788 45.64 -36.79 -18.11
CA MET A 788 44.34 -37.24 -17.62
C MET A 788 43.90 -36.47 -16.37
N TRP A 789 44.82 -36.11 -15.47
CA TRP A 789 44.54 -35.21 -14.34
C TRP A 789 44.15 -33.83 -14.84
N LEU A 790 44.80 -33.32 -15.90
CA LEU A 790 44.39 -32.10 -16.59
C LEU A 790 42.99 -32.23 -17.20
N VAL A 791 42.69 -33.34 -17.89
CA VAL A 791 41.34 -33.62 -18.44
C VAL A 791 40.28 -33.72 -17.34
N VAL A 792 40.57 -34.37 -16.21
CA VAL A 792 39.66 -34.46 -15.05
C VAL A 792 39.48 -33.10 -14.37
N ALA A 793 40.55 -32.33 -14.18
CA ALA A 793 40.47 -31.00 -13.57
C ALA A 793 39.70 -30.00 -14.46
N ILE A 794 39.90 -30.05 -15.78
CA ILE A 794 39.11 -29.27 -16.74
C ILE A 794 37.67 -29.76 -16.77
N GLY A 795 37.42 -31.07 -16.86
CA GLY A 795 36.08 -31.65 -16.98
C GLY A 795 35.22 -31.50 -15.72
N MET A 796 35.74 -31.90 -14.55
CA MET A 796 35.02 -31.89 -13.27
C MET A 796 35.13 -30.54 -12.54
N GLY A 797 36.29 -29.90 -12.57
CA GLY A 797 36.55 -28.64 -11.86
C GLY A 797 35.97 -27.42 -12.57
N ILE A 798 36.27 -27.28 -13.87
CA ILE A 798 35.80 -26.15 -14.69
C ILE A 798 34.46 -26.50 -15.35
N GLY A 799 34.37 -27.59 -16.11
CA GLY A 799 33.14 -28.01 -16.80
C GLY A 799 31.99 -28.32 -15.84
N GLY A 800 32.24 -29.14 -14.80
CA GLY A 800 31.28 -29.44 -13.74
C GLY A 800 30.87 -28.19 -12.96
N GLY A 801 31.83 -27.36 -12.54
CA GLY A 801 31.55 -26.10 -11.86
C GLY A 801 30.70 -25.14 -12.69
N VAL A 802 31.01 -24.95 -13.97
CA VAL A 802 30.22 -24.14 -14.91
C VAL A 802 28.84 -24.75 -15.12
N PHE A 803 28.71 -26.07 -15.31
CA PHE A 803 27.42 -26.72 -15.53
C PHE A 803 26.50 -26.60 -14.32
N VAL A 804 26.99 -26.90 -13.10
CA VAL A 804 26.21 -26.74 -11.87
C VAL A 804 25.92 -25.26 -11.60
N GLY A 805 26.88 -24.36 -11.86
CA GLY A 805 26.67 -22.91 -11.78
C GLY A 805 25.54 -22.43 -12.69
N CYS A 806 25.54 -22.85 -13.96
CA CYS A 806 24.46 -22.60 -14.91
C CYS A 806 23.13 -23.21 -14.46
N ARG A 807 23.11 -24.43 -13.91
CA ARG A 807 21.89 -25.04 -13.35
C ARG A 807 21.34 -24.25 -12.16
N ILE A 808 22.20 -23.79 -11.23
CA ILE A 808 21.81 -22.93 -10.11
C ILE A 808 21.32 -21.58 -10.62
N LEU A 809 21.95 -20.97 -11.63
CA LEU A 809 21.50 -19.71 -12.24
C LEU A 809 20.14 -19.86 -12.95
N VAL A 810 19.89 -20.98 -13.64
CA VAL A 810 18.58 -21.28 -14.27
C VAL A 810 17.51 -21.54 -13.21
N SER A 811 17.83 -22.28 -12.14
CA SER A 811 16.94 -22.48 -10.99
C SER A 811 16.59 -21.15 -10.30
N LEU A 812 17.61 -20.34 -10.03
CA LEU A 812 17.46 -19.00 -9.46
C LEU A 812 16.62 -18.09 -10.37
N ALA A 813 16.85 -18.10 -11.68
CA ALA A 813 16.02 -17.35 -12.62
C ALA A 813 14.57 -17.86 -12.64
N GLY A 814 14.35 -19.17 -12.54
CA GLY A 814 13.03 -19.79 -12.46
C GLY A 814 12.23 -19.39 -11.21
N VAL A 815 12.90 -19.13 -10.08
CA VAL A 815 12.26 -18.65 -8.84
C VAL A 815 12.17 -17.12 -8.78
N VAL A 816 13.24 -16.41 -9.14
CA VAL A 816 13.29 -14.94 -9.12
C VAL A 816 12.32 -14.34 -10.14
N LYS A 817 12.19 -14.89 -11.36
CA LYS A 817 11.28 -14.33 -12.39
C LYS A 817 9.82 -14.20 -11.91
N PRO A 818 9.13 -15.25 -11.43
CA PRO A 818 7.76 -15.12 -10.95
C PRO A 818 7.65 -14.27 -9.68
N LEU A 819 8.65 -14.28 -8.79
CA LEU A 819 8.66 -13.41 -7.60
C LEU A 819 8.85 -11.94 -7.93
N LEU A 820 9.71 -11.62 -8.89
CA LEU A 820 9.99 -10.26 -9.34
C LEU A 820 8.82 -9.73 -10.14
N LEU A 821 8.18 -10.55 -10.98
CA LEU A 821 6.90 -10.23 -11.62
C LEU A 821 5.75 -10.07 -10.62
N LYS A 822 5.64 -10.94 -9.60
CA LYS A 822 4.61 -10.84 -8.54
C LYS A 822 4.89 -9.68 -7.59
N GLY A 823 6.15 -9.35 -7.31
CA GLY A 823 6.58 -8.21 -6.51
C GLY A 823 6.30 -6.90 -7.24
N ILE A 824 6.68 -6.81 -8.53
CA ILE A 824 6.24 -5.72 -9.41
C ILE A 824 4.71 -5.64 -9.39
N ARG A 825 3.98 -6.74 -9.61
CA ARG A 825 2.50 -6.74 -9.61
C ARG A 825 1.88 -6.36 -8.26
N SER A 826 2.48 -6.74 -7.13
CA SER A 826 2.02 -6.39 -5.76
C SER A 826 2.43 -5.00 -5.29
N VAL A 827 3.42 -4.35 -5.91
CA VAL A 827 3.68 -2.92 -5.76
C VAL A 827 2.81 -2.13 -6.74
N TRP A 828 2.69 -2.64 -7.97
CA TRP A 828 1.91 -2.07 -9.07
C TRP A 828 0.41 -2.15 -8.86
N GLN A 829 -0.15 -3.07 -8.06
CA GLN A 829 -1.60 -3.08 -7.76
C GLN A 829 -1.99 -2.00 -6.75
N PRO A 830 -1.34 -1.86 -5.57
CA PRO A 830 -1.54 -0.70 -4.70
C PRO A 830 -1.16 0.60 -5.40
N LEU A 831 -0.08 0.62 -6.19
CA LEU A 831 0.28 1.79 -6.99
C LEU A 831 -0.73 2.05 -8.11
N ARG A 832 -1.35 1.05 -8.75
CA ARG A 832 -2.45 1.18 -9.73
C ARG A 832 -3.74 1.62 -9.06
N HIS A 833 -4.02 1.22 -7.81
CA HIS A 833 -5.15 1.77 -7.05
C HIS A 833 -4.89 3.18 -6.53
N LEU A 834 -3.65 3.50 -6.15
CA LEU A 834 -3.24 4.86 -5.83
C LEU A 834 -3.32 5.74 -7.08
N LEU A 835 -2.76 5.28 -8.21
CA LEU A 835 -2.82 5.92 -9.52
C LEU A 835 -4.25 5.97 -10.08
N ALA A 836 -5.13 5.00 -9.85
CA ALA A 836 -6.53 5.07 -10.28
C ALA A 836 -7.41 5.92 -9.34
N ARG A 837 -6.94 6.21 -8.12
CA ARG A 837 -7.52 7.22 -7.23
C ARG A 837 -6.96 8.63 -7.46
N VAL A 838 -5.74 8.75 -7.99
CA VAL A 838 -5.02 10.01 -8.25
C VAL A 838 -5.14 10.46 -9.72
N LEU A 839 -5.34 9.52 -10.66
CA LEU A 839 -5.57 9.73 -12.08
C LEU A 839 -6.93 9.10 -12.44
N PRO A 840 -7.89 9.86 -13.01
CA PRO A 840 -9.16 9.30 -13.47
C PRO A 840 -8.97 8.61 -14.82
N ILE A 841 -8.27 7.48 -14.83
CA ILE A 841 -8.18 6.60 -15.99
C ILE A 841 -9.18 5.46 -15.76
N ASP A 842 -10.19 5.39 -16.61
CA ASP A 842 -11.05 4.22 -16.72
C ASP A 842 -10.23 3.07 -17.33
N LEU A 843 -9.67 2.26 -16.44
CA LEU A 843 -8.68 1.21 -16.75
C LEU A 843 -9.33 -0.15 -17.03
N ASP A 844 -10.67 -0.20 -17.10
CA ASP A 844 -11.46 -1.39 -17.44
C ASP A 844 -11.94 -1.35 -18.92
N ALA A 845 -11.70 -0.26 -19.63
CA ALA A 845 -11.96 -0.14 -21.07
C ALA A 845 -10.79 -0.69 -21.92
N GLY A 846 -10.68 -2.01 -22.04
CA GLY A 846 -9.90 -2.66 -23.11
C GLY A 846 -8.61 -3.38 -22.72
N VAL A 847 -8.56 -4.00 -21.54
CA VAL A 847 -7.65 -5.13 -21.29
C VAL A 847 -8.48 -6.30 -20.78
N ASP A 848 -9.13 -7.00 -21.72
CA ASP A 848 -9.66 -8.32 -21.43
C ASP A 848 -8.51 -9.22 -20.95
N ASP A 849 -8.73 -9.92 -19.83
CA ASP A 849 -7.76 -10.77 -19.14
C ASP A 849 -7.65 -12.14 -19.84
N ASP A 850 -7.61 -12.12 -21.18
CA ASP A 850 -7.41 -13.30 -22.01
C ASP A 850 -5.92 -13.66 -22.03
N ASP A 851 -5.63 -14.89 -21.61
CA ASP A 851 -4.32 -15.54 -21.74
C ASP A 851 -3.98 -15.75 -23.23
N ALA A 852 -3.53 -14.67 -23.89
CA ALA A 852 -2.90 -14.68 -25.20
C ALA A 852 -1.50 -15.33 -25.13
N THR A 853 -1.49 -16.59 -24.69
CA THR A 853 -0.46 -17.54 -25.08
C THR A 853 -0.40 -17.55 -26.60
N LEU A 854 0.70 -17.06 -27.16
CA LEU A 854 0.99 -17.12 -28.59
C LEU A 854 1.18 -18.58 -29.01
N THR A 855 0.07 -19.28 -29.19
CA THR A 855 -0.01 -20.54 -29.92
C THR A 855 0.30 -20.25 -31.38
N LEU A 856 1.56 -20.48 -31.75
CA LEU A 856 1.98 -20.40 -33.14
C LEU A 856 1.13 -21.39 -33.94
N GLU A 857 0.30 -20.86 -34.83
CA GLU A 857 -0.66 -21.63 -35.62
C GLU A 857 0.07 -22.74 -36.41
N ASN A 858 -0.55 -23.92 -36.50
CA ASN A 858 0.13 -25.19 -36.77
C ASN A 858 1.17 -25.11 -37.92
N PRO A 859 2.46 -25.40 -37.67
CA PRO A 859 3.45 -25.46 -38.73
C PRO A 859 3.07 -26.54 -39.74
N SER A 860 3.30 -26.28 -41.03
CA SER A 860 2.86 -27.20 -42.09
C SER A 860 3.42 -28.62 -41.88
N PRO A 861 2.68 -29.68 -42.27
CA PRO A 861 3.08 -31.06 -41.98
C PRO A 861 4.51 -31.40 -42.42
N GLY A 862 4.97 -30.85 -43.55
CA GLY A 862 6.34 -31.02 -44.03
C GLY A 862 7.41 -30.34 -43.17
N LEU A 863 7.12 -29.19 -42.58
CA LEU A 863 8.03 -28.51 -41.64
C LEU A 863 8.12 -29.30 -40.32
N GLN A 864 6.98 -29.81 -39.85
CA GLN A 864 6.92 -30.66 -38.66
C GLN A 864 7.67 -31.99 -38.87
N TRP A 865 7.59 -32.58 -40.07
CA TRP A 865 8.36 -33.76 -40.46
C TRP A 865 9.86 -33.50 -40.53
N CYS A 866 10.30 -32.42 -41.20
CA CYS A 866 11.71 -32.02 -41.25
C CYS A 866 12.28 -31.72 -39.86
N PHE A 867 11.53 -31.02 -39.00
CA PHE A 867 11.94 -30.74 -37.63
C PHE A 867 12.07 -32.03 -36.82
N THR A 868 11.13 -32.97 -36.96
CA THR A 868 11.18 -34.26 -36.26
C THR A 868 12.39 -35.09 -36.70
N ILE A 869 12.72 -35.12 -38.00
CA ILE A 869 13.90 -35.82 -38.51
C ILE A 869 15.19 -35.16 -38.04
N LEU A 870 15.32 -33.83 -38.14
CA LEU A 870 16.50 -33.10 -37.67
C LEU A 870 16.71 -33.26 -36.16
N MET A 871 15.64 -33.22 -35.36
CA MET A 871 15.71 -33.50 -33.93
C MET A 871 16.11 -34.95 -33.65
N THR A 872 15.58 -35.92 -34.39
CA THR A 872 15.93 -37.35 -34.21
C THR A 872 17.39 -37.62 -34.54
N ILE A 873 17.89 -37.09 -35.66
CA ILE A 873 19.30 -37.18 -36.05
C ILE A 873 20.20 -36.45 -35.03
N GLY A 874 19.81 -35.25 -34.59
CA GLY A 874 20.55 -34.49 -33.57
C GLY A 874 20.63 -35.22 -32.23
N ILE A 875 19.53 -35.84 -31.79
CA ILE A 875 19.47 -36.67 -30.58
C ILE A 875 20.36 -37.90 -30.74
N ALA A 876 20.34 -38.58 -31.89
CA ALA A 876 21.19 -39.74 -32.16
C ALA A 876 22.69 -39.39 -32.13
N ILE A 877 23.10 -38.30 -32.79
CA ILE A 877 24.49 -37.82 -32.79
C ILE A 877 24.92 -37.44 -31.35
N LEU A 878 24.09 -36.69 -30.63
CA LEU A 878 24.37 -36.30 -29.25
C LEU A 878 24.47 -37.52 -28.31
N TYR A 879 23.62 -38.53 -28.52
CA TYR A 879 23.64 -39.79 -27.77
C TYR A 879 24.95 -40.56 -27.99
N VAL A 880 25.38 -40.72 -29.25
CA VAL A 880 26.65 -41.38 -29.60
C VAL A 880 27.85 -40.63 -29.01
N LEU A 881 27.89 -39.29 -29.13
CA LEU A 881 28.96 -38.48 -28.54
C LEU A 881 28.99 -38.57 -27.00
N ALA A 882 27.82 -38.53 -26.35
CA ALA A 882 27.73 -38.68 -24.90
C ALA A 882 28.21 -40.07 -24.43
N HIS A 883 27.88 -41.14 -25.15
CA HIS A 883 28.35 -42.50 -24.84
C HIS A 883 29.86 -42.65 -25.08
N GLY A 884 30.39 -42.05 -26.15
CA GLY A 884 31.84 -42.02 -26.40
C GLY A 884 32.60 -41.31 -25.28
N VAL A 885 32.11 -40.15 -24.82
CA VAL A 885 32.71 -39.43 -23.68
C VAL A 885 32.58 -40.22 -22.38
N ALA A 886 31.41 -40.82 -22.10
CA ALA A 886 31.21 -41.65 -20.91
C ALA A 886 32.15 -42.87 -20.88
N PHE A 887 32.34 -43.53 -22.03
CA PHE A 887 33.29 -44.63 -22.19
C PHE A 887 34.72 -44.20 -21.93
N ILE A 888 35.17 -43.08 -22.53
CA ILE A 888 36.53 -42.54 -22.33
C ILE A 888 36.78 -42.19 -20.85
N ILE A 889 35.79 -41.59 -20.17
CA ILE A 889 35.89 -41.26 -18.74
C ILE A 889 35.96 -42.53 -17.89
N ALA A 890 35.09 -43.52 -18.12
CA ALA A 890 35.07 -44.76 -17.34
C ALA A 890 36.35 -45.60 -17.56
N PHE A 891 36.83 -45.69 -18.80
CA PHE A 891 38.07 -46.36 -19.15
C PHE A 891 39.30 -45.65 -18.57
N GLY A 892 39.38 -44.32 -18.71
CA GLY A 892 40.45 -43.49 -18.16
C GLY A 892 40.50 -43.57 -16.63
N TRP A 893 39.35 -43.46 -15.96
CA TRP A 893 39.24 -43.68 -14.51
C TRP A 893 39.76 -45.06 -14.10
N THR A 894 39.38 -46.11 -14.82
CA THR A 894 39.85 -47.47 -14.55
C THR A 894 41.37 -47.57 -14.71
N SER A 895 41.93 -47.00 -15.79
CA SER A 895 43.39 -46.97 -16.02
C SER A 895 44.16 -46.13 -15.01
N LEU A 896 43.60 -45.01 -14.54
CA LEU A 896 44.17 -44.17 -13.48
C LEU A 896 44.44 -44.97 -12.22
N TRP A 897 43.39 -45.61 -11.70
CA TRP A 897 43.46 -46.33 -10.43
C TRP A 897 44.32 -47.58 -10.56
N PHE A 898 44.32 -48.25 -11.72
CA PHE A 898 45.20 -49.39 -12.00
C PHE A 898 46.69 -49.00 -12.06
N TYR A 899 47.02 -47.85 -12.68
CA TYR A 899 48.39 -47.34 -12.68
C TYR A 899 48.82 -46.83 -11.30
N GLY A 900 47.94 -46.14 -10.58
CA GLY A 900 48.18 -45.72 -9.19
C GLY A 900 48.46 -46.92 -8.27
N LEU A 901 47.70 -48.00 -8.43
CA LEU A 901 47.94 -49.27 -7.73
C LEU A 901 49.33 -49.84 -8.05
N LYS A 902 49.66 -49.97 -9.35
CA LYS A 902 50.97 -50.46 -9.80
C LYS A 902 52.14 -49.64 -9.23
N THR A 903 51.99 -48.31 -9.20
CA THR A 903 53.04 -47.37 -8.79
C THR A 903 53.22 -47.31 -7.28
N LEU A 904 52.15 -47.46 -6.49
CA LEU A 904 52.27 -47.66 -5.04
C LEU A 904 52.99 -48.98 -4.74
N TRP A 905 52.61 -50.08 -5.38
CA TRP A 905 53.17 -51.41 -5.08
C TRP A 905 54.60 -51.63 -5.61
N SER A 906 55.09 -50.82 -6.55
CA SER A 906 56.49 -50.86 -7.00
C SER A 906 57.48 -50.13 -6.08
N GLN A 907 57.01 -49.33 -5.14
CA GLN A 907 57.85 -48.59 -4.18
C GLN A 907 58.19 -49.49 -2.98
N LYS A 908 59.49 -49.65 -2.65
CA LYS A 908 59.92 -50.34 -1.41
C LYS A 908 59.58 -49.47 -0.19
N MET A 909 58.43 -49.72 0.43
CA MET A 909 57.94 -48.94 1.57
C MET A 909 58.47 -49.47 2.91
N GLY A 910 59.19 -48.64 3.67
CA GLY A 910 59.77 -49.01 4.97
C GLY A 910 58.96 -48.64 6.21
N SER A 911 57.76 -48.06 6.06
CA SER A 911 56.96 -47.53 7.18
C SER A 911 55.58 -48.20 7.26
N TRP A 912 55.20 -48.61 8.48
CA TRP A 912 53.88 -49.18 8.77
C TRP A 912 52.71 -48.25 8.44
N PHE A 913 52.88 -46.93 8.59
CA PHE A 913 51.87 -45.94 8.16
C PHE A 913 51.65 -46.02 6.64
N MET A 914 52.75 -46.10 5.88
CA MET A 914 52.68 -46.22 4.42
C MET A 914 52.12 -47.57 3.97
N LEU A 915 52.33 -48.66 4.73
CA LEU A 915 51.68 -49.95 4.48
C LEU A 915 50.16 -49.85 4.68
N SER A 916 49.69 -49.29 5.81
CA SER A 916 48.26 -49.10 6.07
C SER A 916 47.60 -48.16 5.05
N PHE A 917 48.26 -47.06 4.70
CA PHE A 917 47.82 -46.16 3.64
C PHE A 917 47.76 -46.89 2.28
N THR A 918 48.77 -47.70 1.95
CA THR A 918 48.80 -48.50 0.71
C THR A 918 47.66 -49.51 0.66
N LEU A 919 47.36 -50.20 1.76
CA LEU A 919 46.26 -51.16 1.82
C LEU A 919 44.89 -50.47 1.68
N PHE A 920 44.68 -49.37 2.41
CA PHE A 920 43.43 -48.60 2.33
C PHE A 920 43.22 -47.98 0.94
N TRP A 921 44.29 -47.37 0.39
CA TRP A 921 44.30 -46.85 -0.97
C TRP A 921 44.11 -47.94 -2.01
N SER A 922 44.69 -49.12 -1.82
CA SER A 922 44.52 -50.27 -2.72
C SER A 922 43.10 -50.82 -2.70
N ALA A 923 42.45 -50.86 -1.55
CA ALA A 923 41.03 -51.23 -1.44
C ALA A 923 40.14 -50.21 -2.15
N GLY A 924 40.34 -48.91 -1.90
CA GLY A 924 39.63 -47.82 -2.59
C GLY A 924 39.85 -47.84 -4.11
N ALA A 925 41.10 -48.04 -4.56
CA ALA A 925 41.48 -48.17 -5.96
C ALA A 925 40.83 -49.39 -6.62
N SER A 926 40.79 -50.54 -5.94
CA SER A 926 40.17 -51.77 -6.46
C SER A 926 38.65 -51.61 -6.61
N ILE A 927 37.98 -50.99 -5.64
CA ILE A 927 36.56 -50.64 -5.74
C ILE A 927 36.33 -49.64 -6.88
N ALA A 928 37.17 -48.62 -7.01
CA ALA A 928 37.10 -47.63 -8.11
C ALA A 928 37.32 -48.25 -9.50
N VAL A 929 38.22 -49.23 -9.62
CA VAL A 929 38.45 -50.04 -10.83
C VAL A 929 37.21 -50.88 -11.15
N VAL A 930 36.64 -51.60 -10.17
CA VAL A 930 35.43 -52.43 -10.39
C VAL A 930 34.23 -51.57 -10.80
N ILE A 931 34.02 -50.42 -10.17
CA ILE A 931 32.95 -49.47 -10.54
C ILE A 931 33.19 -48.91 -11.96
N GLY A 932 34.44 -48.55 -12.30
CA GLY A 932 34.80 -48.08 -13.64
C GLY A 932 34.57 -49.14 -14.72
N LEU A 933 34.94 -50.40 -14.46
CA LEU A 933 34.74 -51.54 -15.35
C LEU A 933 33.26 -51.86 -15.54
N ALA A 934 32.48 -51.86 -14.45
CA ALA A 934 31.03 -52.05 -14.49
C ALA A 934 30.33 -50.91 -15.27
N GLY A 935 30.74 -49.65 -15.05
CA GLY A 935 30.25 -48.51 -15.83
C GLY A 935 30.61 -48.60 -17.32
N THR A 936 31.82 -49.04 -17.63
CA THR A 936 32.27 -49.25 -19.03
C THR A 936 31.43 -50.34 -19.71
N LEU A 937 31.22 -51.48 -19.03
CA LEU A 937 30.36 -52.56 -19.53
C LEU A 937 28.88 -52.12 -19.66
N ALA A 938 28.37 -51.31 -18.74
CA ALA A 938 27.01 -50.79 -18.80
C ALA A 938 26.81 -49.81 -19.98
N VAL A 939 27.78 -48.94 -20.27
CA VAL A 939 27.77 -48.04 -21.45
C VAL A 939 27.83 -48.82 -22.76
N VAL A 940 28.65 -49.89 -22.82
CA VAL A 940 28.69 -50.77 -24.00
C VAL A 940 27.38 -51.54 -24.15
N ALA A 941 26.83 -52.10 -23.07
CA ALA A 941 25.56 -52.82 -23.09
C ALA A 941 24.38 -51.92 -23.46
N SER A 942 24.30 -50.68 -22.97
CA SER A 942 23.24 -49.75 -23.33
C SER A 942 23.24 -49.41 -24.83
N PHE A 943 24.42 -49.30 -25.43
CA PHE A 943 24.60 -49.10 -26.87
C PHE A 943 24.02 -50.26 -27.69
N PHE A 944 24.32 -51.51 -27.32
CA PHE A 944 23.79 -52.70 -27.99
C PHE A 944 22.31 -52.95 -27.73
N ILE A 945 21.80 -52.68 -26.51
CA ILE A 945 20.38 -52.85 -26.16
C ILE A 945 19.51 -51.87 -26.96
N LEU A 946 19.97 -50.64 -27.20
CA LEU A 946 19.23 -49.67 -28.00
C LEU A 946 19.26 -50.04 -29.50
N ALA A 947 20.41 -50.49 -30.01
CA ALA A 947 20.54 -50.99 -31.38
C ALA A 947 19.65 -52.22 -31.64
N LEU A 948 19.57 -53.15 -30.70
CA LEU A 948 18.67 -54.29 -30.76
C LEU A 948 17.20 -53.86 -30.73
N ARG A 949 16.81 -52.91 -29.85
CA ARG A 949 15.44 -52.37 -29.85
C ARG A 949 15.04 -51.70 -31.16
N TYR A 950 15.97 -51.03 -31.84
CA TYR A 950 15.74 -50.41 -33.16
C TYR A 950 15.80 -51.41 -34.34
N ALA A 951 16.30 -52.63 -34.13
CA ALA A 951 16.28 -53.69 -35.14
C ALA A 951 15.04 -54.60 -35.06
N PHE A 952 14.25 -54.47 -33.98
CA PHE A 952 13.02 -55.23 -33.72
C PHE A 952 11.74 -54.37 -33.80
N HIS A 953 11.84 -53.11 -34.21
CA HIS A 953 10.74 -52.16 -34.36
C HIS A 953 10.76 -51.51 -35.75
#